data_AF-A0A420FAN6-F1
#
_entry.id   AF-A0A420FAN6-F1
#
_cell.length_a   1.000
_cell.length_b   1.000
_cell.length_c   1.000
_cell.angle_alpha   90.00
_cell.angle_beta   90.00
_cell.angle_gamma   90.00
#
_symmetry.space_group_name_H-M   'P 1'
#
loop_
_entity.id
_entity.type
_entity.pdbx_description
1 polymer ?
#
loop_
_entity_poly.entity_id
_entity_poly.type
_entity_poly.pdbx_seq_one_letter_code
_entity_poly.pdbx_strand_id
1 'polypeptide(L)'
;MAELRDEIQLAEKCFHCGDKIEETGYQLDHHDFCCLGCQTVYQVLNDSGMQQYYRYNQHPGKSNKSKQEDFSYLDEPQIAGKLVDYKDDKMTIITFYIPAIHCSSCIWLLENLYKLNPNVLQSRVDFMKKQASITFNHNELPLKDLVYLLVHIGYDPKITLQDVVKEGNRNNLNPLVAKIAVAGFCFGNSMLFSFPDYFGMGSFEKEYANFFGYINLAFGLPVLLYCASDYFKSAYWSLKQKRLNLDVPLALGILVLFLRSAFEVITQTGAGFTDTLCSLVFFILIGKWVQQRTYYHISFERDYRSYFPVAVTVLTESGDKPVQLADVHIGDRILVRNNEIIPADAMLLKGDAAIDFSFVTGESSPVSKTLGEIIYAGGRQTGEAIELEVVKPISQSYLTKLWNNENYKDYDKHFQTFVNFISKYFTVVLLAIALLAALFWAVDGSASRAWGAFTAVLIIACPCALALSSPFTLSAALSIFDRNKFYVKNTAAIEQMARIDTLVFDKTGTISSPKATSIYFEGSLSAVDKKLLNAVCRNSSHPLSREIVKWLNVSSAISIQDFKEFPGKGMQANVSGKEIKIGSANFLNIGNIKTDGSVVFIRIGEELKGYFTMEQSWRDGLSALIEDFKVEYDLHLISGDNDRRLDALQLIFPSNASLLFNQSPMEKLETIQNFQVAGRHVCMIGDGLNDAGALRKADLGIAVSDDINNFSPGCDAILDGESFSKMPDFFAFSKDAVKVIHMSFGISLLYNVIGLSFAVQGIMSPLFAAILMPISTVTIISFTSLMTRWYAKRRKL
;
A
#
# COMPACT_ATOMS: atom_id res chain seq x y z
N MET A 1 -35.56 33.20 -43.94
CA MET A 1 -35.57 33.54 -42.50
C MET A 1 -36.28 32.45 -41.73
N ALA A 2 -35.79 31.22 -41.88
CA ALA A 2 -36.17 30.04 -41.13
C ALA A 2 -34.98 29.07 -41.26
N GLU A 3 -34.73 28.34 -40.19
CA GLU A 3 -33.82 27.19 -40.02
C GLU A 3 -32.62 27.39 -39.07
N LEU A 4 -32.53 26.38 -38.19
CA LEU A 4 -31.43 25.98 -37.32
C LEU A 4 -31.31 26.71 -35.97
N ARG A 5 -32.25 26.36 -35.06
CA ARG A 5 -31.91 26.20 -33.64
C ARG A 5 -31.55 24.73 -33.42
N ASP A 6 -30.25 24.45 -33.36
CA ASP A 6 -29.75 23.24 -32.71
C ASP A 6 -30.14 23.29 -31.23
N GLU A 7 -31.03 22.39 -30.82
CA GLU A 7 -31.27 22.10 -29.40
C GLU A 7 -30.04 21.38 -28.86
N ILE A 8 -29.18 22.13 -28.17
CA ILE A 8 -28.17 21.57 -27.28
C ILE A 8 -28.93 20.89 -26.14
N GLN A 9 -29.13 19.57 -26.20
CA GLN A 9 -29.46 18.78 -25.02
C GLN A 9 -28.29 18.89 -24.04
N LEU A 10 -28.39 19.83 -23.09
CA LEU A 10 -27.57 19.85 -21.89
C LEU A 10 -27.88 18.56 -21.14
N ALA A 11 -26.94 17.62 -21.11
CA ALA A 11 -27.05 16.43 -20.27
C ALA A 11 -27.21 16.88 -18.81
N GLU A 12 -28.40 16.71 -18.24
CA GLU A 12 -28.67 16.98 -16.83
C GLU A 12 -27.78 16.07 -15.98
N LYS A 13 -27.04 16.68 -15.04
CA LYS A 13 -26.16 15.97 -14.12
C LYS A 13 -26.84 15.82 -12.77
N CYS A 14 -26.66 14.68 -12.12
CA CYS A 14 -27.13 14.43 -10.77
C CYS A 14 -26.58 15.49 -9.80
N PHE A 15 -27.46 16.15 -9.07
CA PHE A 15 -27.06 17.15 -8.08
C PHE A 15 -26.15 16.57 -7.00
N HIS A 16 -26.42 15.32 -6.57
CA HIS A 16 -25.68 14.67 -5.50
C HIS A 16 -24.32 14.11 -5.96
N CYS A 17 -24.29 13.31 -7.03
CA CYS A 17 -23.09 12.57 -7.44
C CYS A 17 -22.40 13.05 -8.73
N GLY A 18 -23.00 13.97 -9.47
CA GLY A 18 -22.44 14.50 -10.70
C GLY A 18 -22.49 13.55 -11.92
N ASP A 19 -23.03 12.33 -11.75
CA ASP A 19 -23.26 11.39 -12.85
C ASP A 19 -24.32 11.93 -13.83
N LYS A 20 -24.26 11.48 -15.09
CA LYS A 20 -25.27 11.84 -16.09
C LYS A 20 -26.62 11.21 -15.73
N ILE A 21 -27.69 11.98 -15.84
CA ILE A 21 -29.06 11.50 -15.67
C ILE A 21 -29.54 10.95 -17.03
N GLU A 22 -29.97 9.70 -17.05
CA GLU A 22 -30.73 9.16 -18.18
C GLU A 22 -32.19 9.64 -18.08
N GLU A 23 -32.88 9.83 -19.21
CA GLU A 23 -34.09 10.67 -19.46
C GLU A 23 -35.28 10.58 -18.47
N THR A 24 -35.27 9.72 -17.46
CA THR A 24 -36.21 9.72 -16.33
C THR A 24 -35.45 9.90 -15.00
N GLY A 25 -35.07 11.13 -14.68
CA GLY A 25 -34.47 11.50 -13.39
C GLY A 25 -35.48 11.49 -12.23
N TYR A 26 -35.00 11.22 -11.02
CA TYR A 26 -35.78 11.45 -9.80
C TYR A 26 -35.68 12.93 -9.42
N GLN A 27 -36.78 13.58 -9.03
CA GLN A 27 -36.82 15.01 -8.70
C GLN A 27 -37.22 15.24 -7.24
N LEU A 28 -36.48 16.11 -6.54
CA LEU A 28 -36.82 16.62 -5.20
C LEU A 28 -36.28 18.05 -5.03
N ASP A 29 -37.05 18.97 -4.45
CA ASP A 29 -36.64 20.36 -4.17
C ASP A 29 -36.00 21.10 -5.37
N HIS A 30 -36.53 20.93 -6.59
CA HIS A 30 -35.97 21.49 -7.83
C HIS A 30 -34.56 21.00 -8.22
N HIS A 31 -34.14 19.86 -7.68
CA HIS A 31 -32.89 19.19 -8.06
C HIS A 31 -33.18 17.83 -8.72
N ASP A 32 -32.36 17.47 -9.71
CA ASP A 32 -32.45 16.20 -10.42
C ASP A 32 -31.40 15.19 -9.90
N PHE A 33 -31.81 13.92 -9.80
CA PHE A 33 -30.99 12.82 -9.26
C PHE A 33 -30.98 11.62 -10.21
N CYS A 34 -29.81 10.97 -10.36
CA CYS A 34 -29.63 9.81 -11.25
C CYS A 34 -30.26 8.51 -10.71
N CYS A 35 -30.58 8.44 -9.41
CA CYS A 35 -31.21 7.27 -8.79
C CYS A 35 -31.94 7.65 -7.49
N LEU A 36 -32.87 6.79 -7.05
CA LEU A 36 -33.57 6.92 -5.78
C LEU A 36 -32.60 7.06 -4.59
N GLY A 37 -31.48 6.35 -4.59
CA GLY A 37 -30.47 6.46 -3.54
C GLY A 37 -29.87 7.87 -3.40
N CYS A 38 -29.53 8.52 -4.51
CA CYS A 38 -29.03 9.91 -4.49
C CYS A 38 -30.10 10.89 -3.95
N GLN A 39 -31.37 10.67 -4.31
CA GLN A 39 -32.49 11.44 -3.80
C GLN A 39 -32.68 11.23 -2.29
N THR A 40 -32.63 9.98 -1.82
CA THR A 40 -32.77 9.64 -0.39
C THR A 40 -31.65 10.25 0.45
N VAL A 41 -30.39 10.16 -0.01
CA VAL A 41 -29.27 10.79 0.71
C VAL A 41 -29.44 12.30 0.78
N TYR A 42 -29.84 12.95 -0.33
CA TYR A 42 -30.13 14.37 -0.31
C TYR A 42 -31.25 14.72 0.68
N GLN A 43 -32.35 13.96 0.69
CA GLN A 43 -33.46 14.17 1.61
C GLN A 43 -33.02 14.07 3.08
N VAL A 44 -32.31 12.99 3.43
CA VAL A 44 -31.80 12.77 4.80
C VAL A 44 -30.90 13.93 5.25
N LEU A 45 -30.01 14.40 4.37
CA LEU A 45 -29.14 15.53 4.67
C LEU A 45 -29.90 16.86 4.79
N ASN A 46 -30.92 17.07 3.95
CA ASN A 46 -31.72 18.30 3.98
C ASN A 46 -32.58 18.37 5.25
N ASP A 47 -33.27 17.28 5.59
CA ASP A 47 -34.11 17.16 6.79
C ASP A 47 -33.29 17.30 8.08
N SER A 48 -32.00 16.91 8.04
CA SER A 48 -31.07 17.06 9.17
C SER A 48 -30.34 18.41 9.21
N GLY A 49 -30.76 19.39 8.39
CA GLY A 49 -30.17 20.73 8.36
C GLY A 49 -28.72 20.78 7.85
N MET A 50 -28.31 19.82 7.00
CA MET A 50 -26.94 19.66 6.51
C MET A 50 -26.70 20.18 5.09
N GLN A 51 -27.46 21.18 4.66
CA GLN A 51 -27.34 21.81 3.32
C GLN A 51 -25.92 22.30 3.01
N GLN A 52 -25.13 22.61 4.04
CA GLN A 52 -23.75 23.06 3.91
C GLN A 52 -22.80 22.00 3.31
N TYR A 53 -23.19 20.71 3.33
CA TYR A 53 -22.48 19.61 2.67
C TYR A 53 -22.20 19.89 1.18
N TYR A 54 -23.20 20.44 0.48
CA TYR A 54 -23.12 20.78 -0.96
C TYR A 54 -22.41 22.11 -1.24
N ARG A 55 -22.08 22.90 -0.20
CA ARG A 55 -21.28 24.13 -0.36
C ARG A 55 -19.79 23.86 -0.40
N TYR A 56 -19.33 22.80 0.27
CA TYR A 56 -17.91 22.44 0.32
C TYR A 56 -17.43 21.73 -0.95
N ASN A 57 -18.34 21.12 -1.72
CA ASN A 57 -18.08 20.50 -3.02
C ASN A 57 -19.38 20.42 -3.83
N GLN A 58 -19.32 20.66 -5.14
CA GLN A 58 -20.50 20.73 -6.01
C GLN A 58 -21.15 19.36 -6.27
N HIS A 59 -20.38 18.26 -6.22
CA HIS A 59 -20.86 16.89 -6.41
C HIS A 59 -20.20 15.95 -5.39
N PRO A 60 -20.57 16.04 -4.10
CA PRO A 60 -19.87 15.33 -3.03
C PRO A 60 -20.21 13.82 -2.96
N GLY A 61 -21.30 13.38 -3.59
CA GLY A 61 -21.65 11.97 -3.69
C GLY A 61 -20.81 11.24 -4.74
N LYS A 62 -20.38 10.02 -4.45
CA LYS A 62 -20.07 9.04 -5.51
C LYS A 62 -21.17 8.01 -5.47
N SER A 63 -21.69 7.62 -6.63
CA SER A 63 -22.61 6.49 -6.76
C SER A 63 -21.90 5.21 -6.29
N ASN A 64 -22.09 4.86 -5.02
CA ASN A 64 -21.87 3.51 -4.55
C ASN A 64 -23.20 2.79 -4.69
N LYS A 65 -23.22 1.76 -5.53
CA LYS A 65 -24.27 0.74 -5.49
C LYS A 65 -24.10 0.03 -4.15
N SER A 66 -24.71 0.54 -3.08
CA SER A 66 -24.61 -0.12 -1.78
C SER A 66 -25.23 -1.51 -1.93
N LYS A 67 -24.40 -2.53 -1.68
CA LYS A 67 -24.86 -3.90 -1.51
C LYS A 67 -25.43 -3.96 -0.09
N GLN A 68 -26.58 -4.58 0.09
CA GLN A 68 -27.06 -4.92 1.43
C GLN A 68 -26.14 -6.02 1.98
N GLU A 69 -25.12 -5.63 2.74
CA GLU A 69 -24.38 -6.55 3.58
C GLU A 69 -25.14 -6.76 4.90
N ASP A 70 -25.11 -8.00 5.40
CA ASP A 70 -25.74 -8.36 6.66
C ASP A 70 -24.77 -8.08 7.83
N PHE A 71 -25.12 -7.10 8.65
CA PHE A 71 -24.34 -6.70 9.83
C PHE A 71 -24.87 -7.30 11.13
N SER A 72 -25.72 -8.32 11.08
CA SER A 72 -26.32 -8.97 12.27
C SER A 72 -25.28 -9.52 13.25
N TYR A 73 -24.07 -9.83 12.78
CA TYR A 73 -22.97 -10.26 13.64
C TYR A 73 -22.49 -9.19 14.64
N LEU A 74 -22.80 -7.91 14.42
CA LEU A 74 -22.46 -6.82 15.34
C LEU A 74 -23.34 -6.80 16.60
N ASP A 75 -24.43 -7.56 16.61
CA ASP A 75 -25.25 -7.74 17.82
C ASP A 75 -24.62 -8.74 18.80
N GLU A 76 -23.70 -9.59 18.34
CA GLU A 76 -23.01 -10.56 19.19
C GLU A 76 -21.98 -9.86 20.10
N PRO A 77 -22.14 -9.91 21.45
CA PRO A 77 -21.32 -9.12 22.37
C PRO A 77 -19.82 -9.43 22.28
N GLN A 78 -19.46 -10.67 21.97
CA GLN A 78 -18.08 -11.11 21.82
C GLN A 78 -17.37 -10.47 20.61
N ILE A 79 -18.12 -10.22 19.53
CA ILE A 79 -17.58 -9.60 18.31
C ILE A 79 -17.52 -8.08 18.51
N ALA A 80 -18.63 -7.48 18.96
CA ALA A 80 -18.70 -6.05 19.22
C ALA A 80 -17.62 -5.58 20.22
N GLY A 81 -17.38 -6.36 21.29
CA GLY A 81 -16.38 -6.03 22.32
C GLY A 81 -14.93 -5.98 21.81
N LYS A 82 -14.60 -6.74 20.76
CA LYS A 82 -13.24 -6.75 20.17
C LYS A 82 -12.99 -5.56 19.23
N LEU A 83 -14.04 -5.01 18.61
CA LEU A 83 -13.96 -3.87 17.71
C LEU A 83 -13.81 -2.54 18.47
N VAL A 84 -14.46 -2.44 19.63
CA VAL A 84 -14.50 -1.23 20.46
C VAL A 84 -13.11 -0.86 20.98
N ASP A 85 -12.81 0.45 21.00
CA ASP A 85 -11.57 0.99 21.56
C ASP A 85 -11.68 1.21 23.07
N TYR A 86 -12.87 1.65 23.51
CA TYR A 86 -13.21 1.90 24.91
C TYR A 86 -14.73 1.79 25.12
N LYS A 87 -15.14 1.21 26.24
CA LYS A 87 -16.55 1.15 26.68
C LYS A 87 -16.64 1.47 28.17
N ASP A 88 -17.56 2.35 28.51
CA ASP A 88 -17.97 2.67 29.90
C ASP A 88 -19.45 2.28 30.12
N ASP A 89 -20.10 2.76 31.17
CA ASP A 89 -21.52 2.47 31.51
C ASP A 89 -22.54 3.09 30.53
N LYS A 90 -22.18 4.18 29.85
CA LYS A 90 -23.08 4.90 28.93
C LYS A 90 -22.53 5.11 27.53
N MET A 91 -21.21 5.14 27.37
CA MET A 91 -20.57 5.55 26.13
C MET A 91 -19.62 4.48 25.60
N THR A 92 -19.59 4.37 24.28
CA THR A 92 -18.66 3.50 23.54
C THR A 92 -17.89 4.36 22.55
N ILE A 93 -16.58 4.14 22.48
CA ILE A 93 -15.69 4.75 21.49
C ILE A 93 -15.24 3.66 20.53
N ILE A 94 -15.43 3.90 19.24
CA ILE A 94 -14.98 3.01 18.18
C ILE A 94 -14.31 3.81 17.07
N THR A 95 -13.25 3.25 16.49
CA THR A 95 -12.57 3.81 15.33
C THR A 95 -12.80 2.91 14.12
N PHE A 96 -13.46 3.44 13.10
CA PHE A 96 -13.66 2.74 11.83
C PHE A 96 -12.68 3.23 10.77
N TYR A 97 -12.20 2.31 9.94
CA TYR A 97 -11.57 2.66 8.67
C TYR A 97 -12.64 2.82 7.58
N ILE A 98 -12.69 4.00 6.96
CA ILE A 98 -13.71 4.38 5.97
C ILE A 98 -13.01 4.79 4.66
N PRO A 99 -12.81 3.86 3.70
CA PRO A 99 -12.06 4.12 2.47
C PRO A 99 -12.63 5.27 1.62
N ALA A 100 -13.94 5.51 1.75
CA ALA A 100 -14.70 6.51 1.01
C ALA A 100 -14.34 7.96 1.38
N ILE A 101 -13.55 8.21 2.44
CA ILE A 101 -13.08 9.56 2.77
C ILE A 101 -12.10 10.05 1.70
N HIS A 102 -12.46 11.11 0.98
CA HIS A 102 -11.66 11.64 -0.13
C HIS A 102 -11.71 13.17 -0.32
N CYS A 103 -12.64 13.88 0.32
CA CYS A 103 -12.74 15.34 0.22
C CYS A 103 -13.11 16.00 1.56
N SER A 104 -13.07 17.34 1.59
CA SER A 104 -13.44 18.15 2.75
C SER A 104 -14.92 17.98 3.15
N SER A 105 -15.83 17.74 2.19
CA SER A 105 -17.23 17.44 2.49
C SER A 105 -17.39 16.14 3.26
N CYS A 106 -16.55 15.13 2.99
CA CYS A 106 -16.53 13.87 3.75
C CYS A 106 -16.20 14.11 5.22
N ILE A 107 -15.16 14.92 5.49
CA ILE A 107 -14.74 15.27 6.85
C ILE A 107 -15.89 15.95 7.57
N TRP A 108 -16.46 16.99 6.93
CA TRP A 108 -17.53 17.77 7.54
C TRP A 108 -18.75 16.90 7.89
N LEU A 109 -19.20 16.04 6.97
CA LEU A 109 -20.35 15.17 7.21
C LEU A 109 -20.10 14.20 8.36
N LEU A 110 -18.97 13.48 8.32
CA LEU A 110 -18.63 12.48 9.33
C LEU A 110 -18.37 13.11 10.70
N GLU A 111 -17.85 14.35 10.79
CA GLU A 111 -17.72 15.06 12.08
C GLU A 111 -19.06 15.60 12.60
N ASN A 112 -20.08 15.69 11.74
CA ASN A 112 -21.43 16.16 12.08
C ASN A 112 -22.46 15.02 12.21
N LEU A 113 -22.04 13.76 12.42
CA LEU A 113 -22.95 12.61 12.60
C LEU A 113 -23.99 12.81 13.71
N TYR A 114 -23.67 13.57 14.75
CA TYR A 114 -24.58 13.90 15.85
C TYR A 114 -25.86 14.64 15.40
N LYS A 115 -25.84 15.26 14.22
CA LYS A 115 -27.04 15.88 13.63
C LYS A 115 -27.91 14.88 12.86
N LEU A 116 -27.35 13.74 12.42
CA LEU A 116 -28.12 12.65 11.81
C LEU A 116 -28.75 11.75 12.87
N ASN A 117 -28.01 11.52 13.97
CA ASN A 117 -28.48 10.70 15.07
C ASN A 117 -28.06 11.33 16.40
N PRO A 118 -29.01 11.73 17.27
CA PRO A 118 -28.71 12.42 18.53
C PRO A 118 -27.90 11.57 19.53
N ASN A 119 -27.87 10.24 19.33
CA ASN A 119 -27.15 9.32 20.21
C ASN A 119 -25.65 9.24 19.88
N VAL A 120 -25.20 9.89 18.79
CA VAL A 120 -23.78 10.12 18.52
C VAL A 120 -23.35 11.37 19.27
N LEU A 121 -22.46 11.22 20.26
CA LEU A 121 -22.00 12.31 21.12
C LEU A 121 -20.89 13.12 20.46
N GLN A 122 -19.97 12.44 19.78
CA GLN A 122 -18.83 13.06 19.11
C GLN A 122 -18.35 12.18 17.95
N SER A 123 -17.89 12.82 16.89
CA SER A 123 -17.18 12.15 15.79
C SER A 123 -15.97 12.99 15.37
N ARG A 124 -14.85 12.33 15.11
CA ARG A 124 -13.60 12.97 14.63
C ARG A 124 -13.02 12.17 13.47
N VAL A 125 -12.54 12.87 12.45
CA VAL A 125 -11.99 12.23 11.25
C VAL A 125 -10.48 12.46 11.15
N ASP A 126 -9.71 11.38 11.05
CA ASP A 126 -8.33 11.43 10.58
C ASP A 126 -8.32 11.21 9.06
N PHE A 127 -8.26 12.31 8.31
CA PHE A 127 -8.29 12.28 6.84
C PHE A 127 -7.11 11.49 6.25
N MET A 128 -5.92 11.59 6.84
CA MET A 128 -4.72 10.92 6.31
C MET A 128 -4.80 9.41 6.47
N LYS A 129 -5.41 8.94 7.56
CA LYS A 129 -5.63 7.51 7.82
C LYS A 129 -6.96 6.98 7.29
N LYS A 130 -7.82 7.87 6.78
CA LYS A 130 -9.22 7.57 6.45
C LYS A 130 -9.96 6.87 7.59
N GLN A 131 -9.76 7.35 8.82
CA GLN A 131 -10.37 6.80 10.02
C GLN A 131 -11.38 7.78 10.61
N ALA A 132 -12.51 7.27 11.11
CA ALA A 132 -13.48 8.03 11.88
C ALA A 132 -13.59 7.44 13.29
N SER A 133 -13.22 8.23 14.30
CA SER A 133 -13.43 7.90 15.71
C SER A 133 -14.77 8.44 16.16
N ILE A 134 -15.68 7.55 16.53
CA ILE A 134 -17.06 7.87 16.89
C ILE A 134 -17.31 7.46 18.34
N THR A 135 -17.87 8.41 19.08
CA THR A 135 -18.32 8.25 20.46
C THR A 135 -19.84 8.30 20.47
N PHE A 136 -20.49 7.25 20.95
CA PHE A 136 -21.96 7.13 20.95
C PHE A 136 -22.50 6.50 22.24
N ASN A 137 -23.77 6.77 22.54
CA ASN A 137 -24.50 6.17 23.65
C ASN A 137 -24.98 4.76 23.28
N HIS A 138 -24.32 3.73 23.82
CA HIS A 138 -24.58 2.35 23.42
C HIS A 138 -25.86 1.75 24.01
N ASN A 139 -26.52 2.44 24.96
CA ASN A 139 -27.81 2.02 25.50
C ASN A 139 -28.97 2.37 24.56
N GLU A 140 -28.81 3.43 23.76
CA GLU A 140 -29.85 3.95 22.87
C GLU A 140 -29.52 3.75 21.39
N LEU A 141 -28.25 3.52 21.05
CA LEU A 141 -27.81 3.21 19.70
C LEU A 141 -26.91 1.96 19.72
N PRO A 142 -27.41 0.79 19.29
CA PRO A 142 -26.57 -0.39 19.17
C PRO A 142 -25.55 -0.21 18.03
N LEU A 143 -24.42 -0.91 18.14
CA LEU A 143 -23.30 -0.78 17.19
C LEU A 143 -23.72 -1.05 15.74
N LYS A 144 -24.59 -2.04 15.55
CA LYS A 144 -25.15 -2.40 14.24
C LYS A 144 -25.86 -1.21 13.57
N ASP A 145 -26.67 -0.48 14.32
CA ASP A 145 -27.45 0.65 13.81
C ASP A 145 -26.54 1.86 13.48
N LEU A 146 -25.45 2.04 14.23
CA LEU A 146 -24.41 3.01 13.87
C LEU A 146 -23.74 2.68 12.54
N VAL A 147 -23.43 1.40 12.29
CA VAL A 147 -22.84 0.96 11.02
C VAL A 147 -23.83 1.12 9.88
N TYR A 148 -25.10 0.75 10.08
CA TYR A 148 -26.14 1.03 9.11
C TYR A 148 -26.25 2.53 8.80
N LEU A 149 -26.23 3.40 9.81
CA LEU A 149 -26.25 4.86 9.59
C LEU A 149 -25.13 5.29 8.63
N LEU A 150 -23.90 4.82 8.84
CA LEU A 150 -22.74 5.12 7.99
C LEU A 150 -22.92 4.61 6.55
N VAL A 151 -23.44 3.39 6.38
CA VAL A 151 -23.71 2.80 5.06
C VAL A 151 -24.78 3.59 4.32
N HIS A 152 -25.86 4.02 4.99
CA HIS A 152 -26.96 4.77 4.38
C HIS A 152 -26.52 6.15 3.85
N ILE A 153 -25.54 6.79 4.50
CA ILE A 153 -24.96 8.05 4.02
C ILE A 153 -23.79 7.86 3.04
N GLY A 154 -23.50 6.62 2.64
CA GLY A 154 -22.48 6.29 1.64
C GLY A 154 -21.04 6.13 2.16
N TYR A 155 -20.86 6.04 3.49
CA TYR A 155 -19.55 5.93 4.15
C TYR A 155 -19.38 4.55 4.80
N ASP A 156 -19.46 3.51 3.98
CA ASP A 156 -19.34 2.12 4.41
C ASP A 156 -18.02 1.85 5.18
N PRO A 157 -18.10 1.52 6.48
CA PRO A 157 -16.92 1.17 7.27
C PRO A 157 -16.48 -0.25 6.91
N LYS A 158 -15.21 -0.42 6.53
CA LYS A 158 -14.66 -1.76 6.34
C LYS A 158 -14.33 -2.37 7.70
N ILE A 159 -15.09 -3.40 8.10
CA ILE A 159 -14.88 -4.16 9.33
C ILE A 159 -14.30 -5.52 8.96
N THR A 160 -13.04 -5.77 9.32
CA THR A 160 -12.33 -7.01 8.97
C THR A 160 -11.90 -7.79 10.20
N LEU A 161 -11.54 -9.07 10.05
CA LEU A 161 -10.98 -9.87 11.16
C LEU A 161 -9.68 -9.28 11.73
N GLN A 162 -8.93 -8.50 10.94
CA GLN A 162 -7.73 -7.81 11.42
C GLN A 162 -8.05 -6.74 12.47
N ASP A 163 -9.22 -6.09 12.37
CA ASP A 163 -9.68 -5.09 13.36
C ASP A 163 -10.09 -5.73 14.69
N VAL A 164 -10.48 -7.00 14.64
CA VAL A 164 -10.89 -7.84 15.78
C VAL A 164 -9.68 -8.51 16.45
N VAL A 165 -8.66 -8.88 15.66
CA VAL A 165 -7.38 -9.41 16.14
C VAL A 165 -6.40 -8.25 16.29
N LYS A 166 -6.63 -7.37 17.29
CA LYS A 166 -5.70 -6.30 17.68
C LYS A 166 -4.41 -6.90 18.26
N GLU A 167 -3.54 -7.47 17.43
CA GLU A 167 -2.19 -7.83 17.82
C GLU A 167 -1.36 -6.56 18.03
N GLY A 168 -1.17 -6.20 19.30
CA GLY A 168 0.07 -5.64 19.83
C GLY A 168 0.49 -4.22 19.44
N ASN A 169 -0.06 -3.59 18.39
CA ASN A 169 0.35 -2.24 17.97
C ASN A 169 -0.36 -1.12 18.75
N ARG A 170 -0.58 -1.32 20.05
CA ARG A 170 -0.85 -0.20 20.95
C ARG A 170 0.39 0.68 20.95
N ASN A 171 0.26 1.87 20.37
CA ASN A 171 1.19 2.99 20.40
C ASN A 171 2.08 2.97 21.66
N ASN A 172 3.27 2.39 21.55
CA ASN A 172 4.37 2.76 22.42
C ASN A 172 4.61 4.24 22.13
N LEU A 173 4.15 5.13 23.01
CA LEU A 173 4.56 6.52 23.05
C LEU A 173 6.08 6.55 22.89
N ASN A 174 6.51 7.05 21.74
CA ASN A 174 7.81 6.72 21.16
C ASN A 174 8.93 7.26 22.06
N PRO A 175 9.70 6.41 22.78
CA PRO A 175 10.75 6.86 23.70
C PRO A 175 11.82 7.72 22.99
N LEU A 176 11.87 7.65 21.66
CA LEU A 176 12.74 8.46 20.81
C LEU A 176 12.44 9.96 20.90
N VAL A 177 11.17 10.38 20.94
CA VAL A 177 10.81 11.82 20.97
C VAL A 177 11.25 12.45 22.29
N ALA A 178 11.10 11.73 23.41
CA ALA A 178 11.60 12.17 24.70
C ALA A 178 13.14 12.31 24.70
N LYS A 179 13.86 11.35 24.10
CA LYS A 179 15.32 11.44 23.94
C LYS A 179 15.74 12.66 23.11
N ILE A 180 15.02 12.97 22.03
CA ILE A 180 15.28 14.16 21.21
C ILE A 180 15.06 15.45 22.01
N ALA A 181 13.96 15.53 22.76
CA ALA A 181 13.66 16.71 23.58
C ALA A 181 14.76 16.96 24.63
N VAL A 182 15.19 15.91 25.33
CA VAL A 182 16.29 16.01 26.31
C VAL A 182 17.61 16.40 25.64
N ALA A 183 17.97 15.74 24.53
CA ALA A 183 19.20 16.07 23.81
C ALA A 183 19.20 17.50 23.27
N GLY A 184 18.07 17.98 22.75
CA GLY A 184 17.92 19.36 22.26
C GLY A 184 17.99 20.40 23.38
N PHE A 185 17.37 20.11 24.53
CA PHE A 185 17.47 20.97 25.72
C PHE A 185 18.92 21.07 26.21
N CYS A 186 19.62 19.94 26.37
CA CYS A 186 21.02 19.92 26.78
C CYS A 186 21.93 20.61 25.75
N PHE A 187 21.71 20.39 24.46
CA PHE A 187 22.46 21.05 23.39
C PHE A 187 22.30 22.56 23.41
N GLY A 188 21.06 23.07 23.42
CA GLY A 188 20.82 24.52 23.40
C GLY A 188 21.45 25.25 24.59
N ASN A 189 21.31 24.68 25.79
CA ASN A 189 21.93 25.25 27.00
C ASN A 189 23.45 25.11 26.98
N SER A 190 23.99 23.95 26.60
CA SER A 190 25.44 23.74 26.59
C SER A 190 26.14 24.65 25.56
N MET A 191 25.51 24.91 24.42
CA MET A 191 26.02 25.86 23.43
C MET A 191 26.01 27.29 23.98
N LEU A 192 24.95 27.70 24.70
CA LEU A 192 24.87 29.02 25.32
C LEU A 192 26.00 29.23 26.34
N PHE A 193 26.29 28.23 27.17
CA PHE A 193 27.34 28.30 28.20
C PHE A 193 28.75 28.19 27.62
N SER A 194 28.92 27.62 26.43
CA SER A 194 30.20 27.56 25.71
C SER A 194 30.48 28.82 24.88
N PHE A 195 29.49 29.71 24.71
CA PHE A 195 29.60 30.93 23.92
C PHE A 195 30.72 31.89 24.39
N PRO A 196 30.91 32.17 25.69
CA PRO A 196 31.99 33.06 26.15
C PRO A 196 33.39 32.57 25.76
N ASP A 197 33.61 31.25 25.76
CA ASP A 197 34.89 30.65 25.41
C ASP A 197 35.19 30.77 23.91
N TYR A 198 34.15 30.66 23.06
CA TYR A 198 34.30 30.84 21.61
C TYR A 198 34.77 32.25 21.20
N PHE A 199 34.42 33.28 21.99
CA PHE A 199 34.82 34.67 21.75
C PHE A 199 36.05 35.10 22.56
N GLY A 200 36.72 34.16 23.24
CA GLY A 200 37.89 34.48 24.07
C GLY A 200 37.57 35.31 25.31
N MET A 201 36.30 35.36 25.73
CA MET A 201 35.88 36.05 26.95
C MET A 201 36.20 35.23 28.21
N GLY A 202 36.34 33.91 28.09
CA GLY A 202 36.71 33.02 29.21
C GLY A 202 38.08 33.32 29.83
N SER A 203 38.99 33.96 29.11
CA SER A 203 40.27 34.42 29.65
C SER A 203 40.17 35.67 30.55
N PHE A 204 39.08 36.44 30.45
CA PHE A 204 38.87 37.65 31.25
C PHE A 204 38.25 37.35 32.63
N GLU A 205 37.42 36.31 32.74
CA GLU A 205 36.81 35.89 34.00
C GLU A 205 36.84 34.36 34.20
N LYS A 206 38.01 33.84 34.62
CA LYS A 206 38.28 32.40 34.78
C LYS A 206 37.29 31.66 35.70
N GLU A 207 36.72 32.35 36.69
CA GLU A 207 35.80 31.76 37.65
C GLU A 207 34.45 31.39 37.01
N TYR A 208 33.93 32.26 36.12
CA TYR A 208 32.73 31.96 35.33
C TYR A 208 32.99 30.91 34.26
N ALA A 209 34.16 30.94 33.61
CA ALA A 209 34.54 29.92 32.62
C ALA A 209 34.56 28.51 33.25
N ASN A 210 35.15 28.37 34.45
CA ASN A 210 35.17 27.11 35.18
C ASN A 210 33.76 26.67 35.59
N PHE A 211 32.95 27.59 36.11
CA PHE A 211 31.56 27.30 36.50
C PHE A 211 30.71 26.82 35.31
N PHE A 212 30.81 27.50 34.17
CA PHE A 212 30.13 27.10 32.93
C PHE A 212 30.64 25.75 32.39
N GLY A 213 31.93 25.46 32.52
CA GLY A 213 32.50 24.15 32.20
C GLY A 213 31.86 23.00 33.00
N TYR A 214 31.69 23.16 34.32
CA TYR A 214 31.01 22.15 35.16
C TYR A 214 29.54 22.00 34.82
N ILE A 215 28.84 23.11 34.54
CA ILE A 215 27.44 23.08 34.07
C ILE A 215 27.34 22.33 32.73
N ASN A 216 28.26 22.59 31.80
CA ASN A 216 28.33 21.89 30.53
C ASN A 216 28.48 20.38 30.74
N LEU A 217 29.40 19.93 31.61
CA LEU A 217 29.52 18.49 31.94
C LEU A 217 28.24 17.90 32.54
N ALA A 218 27.55 18.65 33.40
CA ALA A 218 26.27 18.22 33.95
C ALA A 218 25.20 18.01 32.86
N PHE A 219 25.15 18.87 31.84
CA PHE A 219 24.28 18.66 30.67
C PHE A 219 24.71 17.49 29.78
N GLY A 220 26.01 17.20 29.70
CA GLY A 220 26.54 16.06 28.94
C GLY A 220 26.14 14.70 29.50
N LEU A 221 25.92 14.58 30.81
CA LEU A 221 25.58 13.30 31.48
C LEU A 221 24.24 12.71 31.03
N PRO A 222 23.10 13.44 31.05
CA PRO A 222 21.83 12.94 30.51
C PRO A 222 21.92 12.57 29.02
N VAL A 223 22.70 13.31 28.24
CA VAL A 223 22.89 13.02 26.82
C VAL A 223 23.64 11.69 26.64
N LEU A 224 24.74 11.49 27.37
CA LEU A 224 25.54 10.27 27.31
C LEU A 224 24.76 9.04 27.79
N LEU A 225 24.16 9.11 28.97
CA LEU A 225 23.60 7.94 29.66
C LEU A 225 22.19 7.59 29.17
N TYR A 226 21.36 8.59 28.87
CA TYR A 226 19.97 8.37 28.46
C TYR A 226 19.78 8.46 26.95
N CYS A 227 20.21 9.58 26.33
CA CYS A 227 19.94 9.84 24.92
C CYS A 227 20.74 8.91 23.99
N ALA A 228 22.03 8.71 24.28
CA ALA A 228 22.92 7.85 23.48
C ALA A 228 22.86 6.35 23.83
N SER A 229 22.05 5.95 24.83
CA SER A 229 21.96 4.58 25.35
C SER A 229 21.73 3.49 24.29
N ASP A 230 20.94 3.78 23.25
CA ASP A 230 20.65 2.81 22.19
C ASP A 230 21.89 2.49 21.34
N TYR A 231 22.75 3.48 21.10
CA TYR A 231 23.99 3.30 20.33
C TYR A 231 24.99 2.46 21.11
N PHE A 232 25.12 2.69 22.43
CA PHE A 232 25.98 1.85 23.28
C PHE A 232 25.51 0.40 23.33
N LYS A 233 24.19 0.18 23.48
CA LYS A 233 23.61 -1.18 23.41
C LYS A 233 23.89 -1.82 22.06
N SER A 234 23.58 -1.13 20.96
CA SER A 234 23.82 -1.63 19.60
C SER A 234 25.29 -1.99 19.37
N ALA A 235 26.22 -1.10 19.75
CA ALA A 235 27.66 -1.33 19.64
C ALA A 235 28.11 -2.57 20.42
N TYR A 236 27.64 -2.74 21.66
CA TYR A 236 27.96 -3.91 22.49
C TYR A 236 27.48 -5.22 21.85
N TRP A 237 26.23 -5.26 21.38
CA TRP A 237 25.69 -6.45 20.71
C TRP A 237 26.38 -6.73 19.37
N SER A 238 26.70 -5.70 18.60
CA SER A 238 27.43 -5.83 17.33
C SER A 238 28.80 -6.46 17.55
N LEU A 239 29.56 -5.97 18.53
CA LEU A 239 30.86 -6.52 18.90
C LEU A 239 30.75 -7.96 19.39
N LYS A 240 29.76 -8.27 20.23
CA LYS A 240 29.49 -9.65 20.71
C LYS A 240 29.18 -10.61 19.56
N GLN A 241 28.51 -10.15 18.52
CA GLN A 241 28.17 -10.91 17.32
C GLN A 241 29.29 -10.94 16.27
N LYS A 242 30.46 -10.34 16.55
CA LYS A 242 31.59 -10.20 15.61
C LYS A 242 31.19 -9.51 14.29
N ARG A 243 30.22 -8.60 14.34
CA ARG A 243 29.83 -7.73 13.22
C ARG A 243 30.15 -6.28 13.59
N LEU A 244 30.62 -5.48 12.65
CA LEU A 244 30.85 -4.05 12.86
C LEU A 244 29.75 -3.27 12.14
N ASN A 245 28.97 -2.49 12.89
CA ASN A 245 27.96 -1.56 12.37
C ASN A 245 28.41 -0.11 12.63
N LEU A 246 27.66 0.89 12.10
CA LEU A 246 27.99 2.32 12.28
C LEU A 246 27.84 2.79 13.74
N ASP A 247 27.11 2.04 14.57
CA ASP A 247 26.90 2.41 15.96
C ASP A 247 28.17 2.18 16.80
N VAL A 248 29.07 1.28 16.39
CA VAL A 248 30.36 1.04 17.07
C VAL A 248 31.26 2.28 17.06
N PRO A 249 31.68 2.85 15.91
CA PRO A 249 32.51 4.04 15.89
C PRO A 249 31.79 5.25 16.49
N LEU A 250 30.46 5.33 16.35
CA LEU A 250 29.68 6.42 16.93
C LEU A 250 29.67 6.37 18.47
N ALA A 251 29.39 5.21 19.05
CA ALA A 251 29.40 5.02 20.50
C ALA A 251 30.79 5.31 21.09
N LEU A 252 31.85 4.89 20.38
CA LEU A 252 33.23 5.19 20.76
C LEU A 252 33.51 6.70 20.71
N GLY A 253 33.11 7.38 19.62
CA GLY A 253 33.28 8.83 19.48
C GLY A 253 32.58 9.62 20.58
N ILE A 254 31.33 9.26 20.91
CA ILE A 254 30.56 9.87 22.01
C ILE A 254 31.28 9.67 23.35
N LEU A 255 31.76 8.45 23.63
CA LEU A 255 32.48 8.17 24.87
C LEU A 255 33.78 8.96 24.97
N VAL A 256 34.57 8.99 23.91
CA VAL A 256 35.85 9.71 23.85
C VAL A 256 35.65 11.22 24.00
N LEU A 257 34.63 11.79 23.34
CA LEU A 257 34.26 13.20 23.47
C LEU A 257 33.93 13.57 24.91
N PHE A 258 33.12 12.75 25.59
CA PHE A 258 32.76 13.02 26.97
C PHE A 258 33.97 12.92 27.91
N LEU A 259 34.77 11.85 27.78
CA LEU A 259 35.96 11.65 28.62
C LEU A 259 36.99 12.77 28.41
N ARG A 260 37.22 13.19 27.16
CA ARG A 260 38.11 14.31 26.84
C ARG A 260 37.60 15.62 27.43
N SER A 261 36.30 15.90 27.27
CA SER A 261 35.68 17.12 27.81
C SER A 261 35.74 17.14 29.33
N ALA A 262 35.47 15.99 29.98
CA ALA A 262 35.59 15.84 31.42
C ALA A 262 37.01 16.10 31.89
N PHE A 263 38.01 15.53 31.21
CA PHE A 263 39.42 15.77 31.52
C PHE A 263 39.74 17.27 31.42
N GLU A 264 39.47 17.91 30.27
CA GLU A 264 39.85 19.31 30.03
C GLU A 264 39.20 20.30 31.01
N VAL A 265 37.93 20.09 31.36
CA VAL A 265 37.19 20.91 32.33
C VAL A 265 37.68 20.68 33.75
N ILE A 266 37.90 19.42 34.16
CA ILE A 266 38.38 19.09 35.53
C ILE A 266 39.82 19.57 35.73
N THR A 267 40.69 19.40 34.74
CA THR A 267 42.09 19.86 34.79
C THR A 267 42.26 21.33 34.46
N GLN A 268 41.17 22.03 34.11
CA GLN A 268 41.16 23.46 33.72
C GLN A 268 42.13 23.77 32.57
N THR A 269 42.37 22.79 31.69
CA THR A 269 43.25 22.94 30.53
C THR A 269 42.51 23.42 29.30
N GLY A 270 41.17 23.38 29.32
CA GLY A 270 40.31 23.87 28.24
C GLY A 270 38.83 23.81 28.60
N ALA A 271 37.98 24.39 27.74
CA ALA A 271 36.53 24.43 27.92
C ALA A 271 35.81 23.08 27.66
N GLY A 272 36.51 22.11 27.07
CA GLY A 272 35.93 20.84 26.64
C GLY A 272 35.12 20.96 25.34
N PHE A 273 34.46 19.86 24.97
CA PHE A 273 33.66 19.69 23.74
C PHE A 273 32.25 19.17 24.05
N THR A 274 31.70 19.53 25.21
CA THR A 274 30.42 18.97 25.69
C THR A 274 29.24 19.46 24.85
N ASP A 275 29.29 20.68 24.34
CA ASP A 275 28.30 21.21 23.40
C ASP A 275 28.30 20.43 22.08
N THR A 276 29.49 20.08 21.59
CA THR A 276 29.71 19.26 20.40
C THR A 276 29.12 17.86 20.61
N LEU A 277 29.36 17.23 21.77
CA LEU A 277 28.73 15.96 22.17
C LEU A 277 27.20 16.06 22.15
N CYS A 278 26.64 17.10 22.76
CA CYS A 278 25.19 17.30 22.82
C CYS A 278 24.58 17.49 21.43
N SER A 279 25.21 18.30 20.58
CA SER A 279 24.80 18.55 19.21
C SER A 279 24.81 17.26 18.37
N LEU A 280 25.87 16.46 18.49
CA LEU A 280 26.06 15.20 17.78
C LEU A 280 24.91 14.23 18.08
N VAL A 281 24.64 13.98 19.36
CA VAL A 281 23.58 13.05 19.76
C VAL A 281 22.20 13.56 19.34
N PHE A 282 21.96 14.88 19.46
CA PHE A 282 20.70 15.49 19.04
C PHE A 282 20.41 15.30 17.55
N PHE A 283 21.38 15.63 16.67
CA PHE A 283 21.18 15.50 15.22
C PHE A 283 21.01 14.05 14.76
N ILE A 284 21.72 13.10 15.36
CA ILE A 284 21.57 11.68 15.00
C ILE A 284 20.20 11.16 15.44
N LEU A 285 19.70 11.56 16.63
CA LEU A 285 18.34 11.20 17.06
C LEU A 285 17.25 11.79 16.16
N ILE A 286 17.40 13.04 15.70
CA ILE A 286 16.53 13.63 14.67
C ILE A 286 16.55 12.78 13.41
N GLY A 287 17.74 12.38 12.95
CA GLY A 287 17.92 11.48 11.82
C GLY A 287 17.12 10.19 11.95
N LYS A 288 17.26 9.53 13.10
CA LYS A 288 16.53 8.30 13.45
C LYS A 288 15.01 8.51 13.48
N TRP A 289 14.54 9.67 13.94
CA TRP A 289 13.11 9.99 13.97
C TRP A 289 12.54 10.22 12.57
N VAL A 290 13.25 10.95 11.70
CA VAL A 290 12.87 11.11 10.28
C VAL A 290 12.82 9.75 9.58
N GLN A 291 13.80 8.88 9.85
CA GLN A 291 13.83 7.52 9.32
C GLN A 291 12.60 6.72 9.79
N GLN A 292 12.33 6.66 11.10
CA GLN A 292 11.17 5.93 11.63
C GLN A 292 9.84 6.46 11.07
N ARG A 293 9.66 7.78 11.05
CA ARG A 293 8.43 8.39 10.56
C ARG A 293 8.16 8.08 9.09
N THR A 294 9.22 7.93 8.29
CA THR A 294 9.07 7.49 6.89
C THR A 294 8.61 6.02 6.82
N TYR A 295 9.21 5.14 7.63
CA TYR A 295 8.88 3.70 7.62
C TYR A 295 7.44 3.40 8.06
N TYR A 296 6.89 4.17 9.00
CA TYR A 296 5.53 3.93 9.53
C TYR A 296 4.39 4.40 8.61
N HIS A 297 4.68 5.12 7.53
CA HIS A 297 3.63 5.60 6.63
C HIS A 297 3.09 4.52 5.68
N ILE A 298 3.74 3.35 5.57
CA ILE A 298 3.45 2.35 4.54
C ILE A 298 3.61 0.91 5.11
N SER A 299 2.96 0.56 6.22
CA SER A 299 2.77 -0.86 6.56
C SER A 299 1.52 -1.39 5.84
N PHE A 300 1.65 -1.73 4.55
CA PHE A 300 0.63 -2.45 3.79
C PHE A 300 0.68 -3.96 4.11
N GLU A 301 0.56 -4.35 5.37
CA GLU A 301 0.31 -5.76 5.71
C GLU A 301 -1.16 -5.93 6.00
N ARG A 302 -1.92 -6.17 4.93
CA ARG A 302 -3.22 -6.83 5.04
C ARG A 302 -2.95 -8.32 5.03
N ASP A 303 -3.26 -8.96 6.14
CA ASP A 303 -3.24 -10.41 6.22
C ASP A 303 -4.43 -10.98 5.43
N TYR A 304 -4.43 -12.27 5.11
CA TYR A 304 -5.60 -12.96 4.51
C TYR A 304 -6.88 -12.74 5.31
N ARG A 305 -6.74 -12.51 6.61
CA ARG A 305 -7.79 -12.11 7.56
C ARG A 305 -8.57 -10.87 7.10
N SER A 306 -8.00 -9.98 6.28
CA SER A 306 -8.68 -8.80 5.74
C SER A 306 -9.75 -9.14 4.69
N TYR A 307 -9.76 -10.36 4.14
CA TYR A 307 -10.66 -10.78 3.06
C TYR A 307 -11.79 -11.69 3.49
N PHE A 308 -11.63 -12.34 4.63
CA PHE A 308 -12.67 -13.21 5.18
C PHE A 308 -13.69 -12.40 6.00
N PRO A 309 -14.98 -12.81 5.98
CA PRO A 309 -15.99 -12.18 6.81
C PRO A 309 -15.69 -12.39 8.31
N VAL A 310 -16.13 -11.46 9.15
CA VAL A 310 -15.92 -11.55 10.61
C VAL A 310 -16.67 -12.75 11.22
N ALA A 311 -17.84 -13.05 10.67
CA ALA A 311 -18.72 -14.13 11.11
C ALA A 311 -19.38 -14.81 9.91
N VAL A 312 -19.84 -16.04 10.12
CA VAL A 312 -20.61 -16.81 9.14
C VAL A 312 -21.86 -17.39 9.80
N THR A 313 -22.90 -17.59 9.00
CA THR A 313 -24.16 -18.13 9.51
C THR A 313 -24.02 -19.65 9.63
N VAL A 314 -24.08 -20.18 10.85
CA VAL A 314 -24.10 -21.62 11.14
C VAL A 314 -25.55 -22.07 11.34
N LEU A 315 -25.93 -23.14 10.65
CA LEU A 315 -27.23 -23.79 10.74
C LEU A 315 -27.21 -24.77 11.92
N THR A 316 -28.04 -24.51 12.93
CA THR A 316 -28.22 -25.40 14.10
C THR A 316 -29.65 -25.91 14.18
N GLU A 317 -29.89 -26.97 14.96
CA GLU A 317 -31.26 -27.48 15.20
C GLU A 317 -32.18 -26.42 15.86
N SER A 318 -31.59 -25.47 16.58
CA SER A 318 -32.28 -24.34 17.22
C SER A 318 -32.50 -23.13 16.29
N GLY A 319 -32.04 -23.18 15.03
CA GLY A 319 -32.11 -22.10 14.06
C GLY A 319 -30.74 -21.54 13.66
N ASP A 320 -30.76 -20.62 12.70
CA ASP A 320 -29.57 -20.01 12.11
C ASP A 320 -28.93 -19.02 13.11
N LYS A 321 -27.60 -19.14 13.33
CA LYS A 321 -26.86 -18.25 14.22
C LYS A 321 -25.59 -17.72 13.57
N PRO A 322 -25.27 -16.41 13.66
CA PRO A 322 -23.96 -15.90 13.28
C PRO A 322 -22.89 -16.38 14.29
N VAL A 323 -21.86 -17.05 13.79
CA VAL A 323 -20.72 -17.54 14.58
C VAL A 323 -19.45 -16.87 14.09
N GLN A 324 -18.58 -16.44 15.02
CA GLN A 324 -17.31 -15.84 14.66
C GLN A 324 -16.48 -16.84 13.86
N LEU A 325 -15.80 -16.36 12.83
CA LEU A 325 -15.04 -17.22 11.93
C LEU A 325 -14.00 -18.11 12.64
N ALA A 326 -13.41 -17.63 13.73
CA ALA A 326 -12.45 -18.37 14.55
C ALA A 326 -13.07 -19.55 15.33
N ASP A 327 -14.39 -19.51 15.55
CA ASP A 327 -15.13 -20.49 16.34
C ASP A 327 -15.89 -21.50 15.46
N VAL A 328 -15.64 -21.50 14.14
CA VAL A 328 -16.19 -22.46 13.19
C VAL A 328 -15.38 -23.76 13.25
N HIS A 329 -16.06 -24.87 13.47
CA HIS A 329 -15.47 -26.20 13.61
C HIS A 329 -15.74 -27.09 12.40
N ILE A 330 -14.95 -28.16 12.27
CA ILE A 330 -15.20 -29.22 11.28
C ILE A 330 -16.56 -29.87 11.61
N GLY A 331 -17.39 -30.05 10.58
CA GLY A 331 -18.75 -30.60 10.70
C GLY A 331 -19.83 -29.53 10.87
N ASP A 332 -19.47 -28.26 11.12
CA ASP A 332 -20.45 -27.18 11.15
C ASP A 332 -21.08 -26.99 9.76
N ARG A 333 -22.40 -26.82 9.75
CA ARG A 333 -23.15 -26.49 8.54
C ARG A 333 -23.26 -25.00 8.41
N ILE A 334 -22.68 -24.43 7.36
CA ILE A 334 -22.70 -23.00 7.09
C ILE A 334 -23.63 -22.68 5.93
N LEU A 335 -24.33 -21.56 6.04
CA LEU A 335 -25.12 -20.97 4.97
C LEU A 335 -24.27 -19.89 4.29
N VAL A 336 -24.07 -20.03 2.98
CA VAL A 336 -23.37 -19.04 2.15
C VAL A 336 -24.34 -18.48 1.13
N ARG A 337 -24.61 -17.17 1.22
CA ARG A 337 -25.56 -16.48 0.33
C ARG A 337 -24.90 -15.98 -0.94
N ASN A 338 -25.72 -15.43 -1.83
CA ASN A 338 -25.25 -14.80 -3.05
C ASN A 338 -24.19 -13.73 -2.76
N ASN A 339 -23.08 -13.79 -3.47
CA ASN A 339 -21.91 -12.93 -3.31
C ASN A 339 -21.18 -13.05 -1.96
N GLU A 340 -21.49 -14.00 -1.09
CA GLU A 340 -20.67 -14.24 0.10
C GLU A 340 -19.43 -15.08 -0.25
N ILE A 341 -18.33 -14.83 0.47
CA ILE A 341 -17.08 -15.58 0.34
C ILE A 341 -17.18 -16.84 1.19
N ILE A 342 -16.78 -17.97 0.62
CA ILE A 342 -16.70 -19.24 1.31
C ILE A 342 -15.47 -19.22 2.24
N PRO A 343 -15.67 -19.33 3.56
CA PRO A 343 -14.62 -19.08 4.54
C PRO A 343 -13.63 -20.23 4.73
N ALA A 344 -14.04 -21.46 4.41
CA ALA A 344 -13.35 -22.70 4.75
C ALA A 344 -13.53 -23.70 3.60
N ASP A 345 -12.63 -24.70 3.51
CA ASP A 345 -12.87 -25.82 2.59
C ASP A 345 -14.10 -26.60 3.11
N ALA A 346 -15.16 -26.63 2.32
CA ALA A 346 -16.46 -27.14 2.74
C ALA A 346 -17.12 -27.97 1.63
N MET A 347 -17.92 -28.96 2.00
CA MET A 347 -18.63 -29.86 1.09
C MET A 347 -20.03 -29.34 0.80
N LEU A 348 -20.45 -29.34 -0.47
CA LEU A 348 -21.78 -28.90 -0.86
C LEU A 348 -22.86 -29.89 -0.41
N LEU A 349 -23.75 -29.46 0.48
CA LEU A 349 -24.87 -30.27 0.97
C LEU A 349 -26.17 -29.97 0.20
N LYS A 350 -26.42 -28.69 -0.14
CA LYS A 350 -27.67 -28.26 -0.77
C LYS A 350 -27.52 -26.97 -1.56
N GLY A 351 -28.28 -26.87 -2.65
CA GLY A 351 -28.33 -25.71 -3.56
C GLY A 351 -27.48 -25.90 -4.81
N ASP A 352 -27.70 -25.03 -5.80
CA ASP A 352 -26.92 -24.98 -7.03
C ASP A 352 -25.72 -24.05 -6.84
N ALA A 353 -24.54 -24.65 -6.67
CA ALA A 353 -23.31 -23.90 -6.46
C ALA A 353 -22.71 -23.46 -7.81
N ALA A 354 -22.55 -22.15 -7.98
CA ALA A 354 -21.80 -21.56 -9.09
C ALA A 354 -20.76 -20.62 -8.47
N ILE A 355 -19.52 -21.13 -8.36
CA ILE A 355 -18.49 -20.52 -7.54
C ILE A 355 -17.56 -19.69 -8.41
N ASP A 356 -17.57 -18.38 -8.18
CA ASP A 356 -16.61 -17.45 -8.75
C ASP A 356 -15.30 -17.54 -7.96
N PHE A 357 -14.28 -18.12 -8.60
CA PHE A 357 -12.93 -18.22 -8.06
C PHE A 357 -12.03 -17.06 -8.54
N SER A 358 -12.55 -15.99 -9.12
CA SER A 358 -11.74 -14.85 -9.57
C SER A 358 -10.86 -14.27 -8.47
N PHE A 359 -11.31 -14.35 -7.22
CA PHE A 359 -10.55 -13.93 -6.05
C PHE A 359 -9.31 -14.79 -5.78
N VAL A 360 -9.34 -16.08 -6.14
CA VAL A 360 -8.26 -17.05 -5.84
C VAL A 360 -7.44 -17.42 -7.08
N THR A 361 -8.09 -17.44 -8.24
CA THR A 361 -7.57 -17.93 -9.53
C THR A 361 -7.45 -16.83 -10.58
N GLY A 362 -8.02 -15.64 -10.34
CA GLY A 362 -8.12 -14.56 -11.34
C GLY A 362 -9.16 -14.81 -12.45
N GLU A 363 -9.69 -16.04 -12.56
CA GLU A 363 -10.65 -16.41 -13.59
C GLU A 363 -12.08 -15.98 -13.21
N SER A 364 -12.72 -15.19 -14.06
CA SER A 364 -14.06 -14.61 -13.79
C SER A 364 -15.24 -15.52 -14.15
N SER A 365 -14.99 -16.72 -14.68
CA SER A 365 -16.04 -17.66 -15.06
C SER A 365 -16.43 -18.51 -13.86
N PRO A 366 -17.68 -18.44 -13.36
CA PRO A 366 -18.10 -19.26 -12.23
C PRO A 366 -18.05 -20.75 -12.57
N VAL A 367 -17.49 -21.54 -11.66
CA VAL A 367 -17.40 -22.99 -11.79
C VAL A 367 -18.60 -23.63 -11.09
N SER A 368 -19.40 -24.39 -11.83
CA SER A 368 -20.52 -25.13 -11.24
C SER A 368 -20.02 -26.31 -10.40
N LYS A 369 -20.62 -26.51 -9.23
CA LYS A 369 -20.30 -27.61 -8.30
C LYS A 369 -21.53 -28.46 -8.02
N THR A 370 -21.33 -29.77 -7.97
CA THR A 370 -22.40 -30.73 -7.69
C THR A 370 -22.43 -31.14 -6.22
N LEU A 371 -23.58 -31.66 -5.76
CA LEU A 371 -23.76 -32.10 -4.37
C LEU A 371 -22.70 -33.14 -3.99
N GLY A 372 -22.09 -33.00 -2.82
CA GLY A 372 -21.01 -33.86 -2.33
C GLY A 372 -19.61 -33.46 -2.79
N GLU A 373 -19.45 -32.47 -3.69
CA GLU A 373 -18.13 -31.95 -4.03
C GLU A 373 -17.59 -30.99 -2.96
N ILE A 374 -16.27 -30.97 -2.82
CA ILE A 374 -15.56 -30.00 -1.99
C ILE A 374 -15.46 -28.67 -2.75
N ILE A 375 -15.82 -27.60 -2.07
CA ILE A 375 -15.64 -26.22 -2.46
C ILE A 375 -14.55 -25.62 -1.58
N TYR A 376 -13.52 -25.04 -2.21
CA TYR A 376 -12.37 -24.49 -1.51
C TYR A 376 -12.64 -23.09 -0.97
N ALA A 377 -11.97 -22.75 0.14
CA ALA A 377 -12.04 -21.41 0.72
C ALA A 377 -11.59 -20.33 -0.27
N GLY A 378 -12.22 -19.15 -0.20
CA GLY A 378 -11.95 -18.01 -1.07
C GLY A 378 -12.83 -17.92 -2.32
N GLY A 379 -13.54 -18.99 -2.68
CA GLY A 379 -14.56 -18.93 -3.72
C GLY A 379 -15.75 -18.06 -3.28
N ARG A 380 -16.38 -17.35 -4.23
CA ARG A 380 -17.59 -16.56 -3.98
C ARG A 380 -18.80 -17.24 -4.61
N GLN A 381 -19.86 -17.49 -3.84
CA GLN A 381 -21.07 -18.05 -4.40
C GLN A 381 -21.76 -17.01 -5.30
N THR A 382 -22.14 -17.42 -6.50
CA THR A 382 -22.94 -16.60 -7.43
C THR A 382 -24.27 -17.29 -7.69
N GLY A 383 -25.39 -16.62 -7.39
CA GLY A 383 -26.73 -17.20 -7.54
C GLY A 383 -27.41 -17.45 -6.20
N GLU A 384 -28.11 -18.58 -6.07
CA GLU A 384 -28.92 -18.89 -4.89
C GLU A 384 -28.04 -19.23 -3.67
N ALA A 385 -28.60 -19.16 -2.46
CA ALA A 385 -27.88 -19.53 -1.26
C ALA A 385 -27.60 -21.04 -1.24
N ILE A 386 -26.42 -21.42 -0.74
CA ILE A 386 -25.96 -22.80 -0.65
C ILE A 386 -25.67 -23.17 0.80
N GLU A 387 -25.91 -24.44 1.14
CA GLU A 387 -25.57 -25.01 2.44
C GLU A 387 -24.31 -25.88 2.28
N LEU A 388 -23.29 -25.60 3.09
CA LEU A 388 -22.00 -26.28 3.06
C LEU A 388 -21.68 -26.90 4.42
N GLU A 389 -20.99 -28.03 4.43
CA GLU A 389 -20.42 -28.63 5.65
C GLU A 389 -18.92 -28.39 5.69
N VAL A 390 -18.42 -27.80 6.78
CA VAL A 390 -16.99 -27.50 6.92
C VAL A 390 -16.19 -28.79 7.04
N VAL A 391 -15.28 -29.04 6.09
CA VAL A 391 -14.44 -30.26 6.05
C VAL A 391 -13.05 -30.00 6.64
N LYS A 392 -12.54 -28.77 6.52
CA LYS A 392 -11.27 -28.35 7.14
C LYS A 392 -11.41 -27.02 7.86
N PRO A 393 -10.68 -26.84 8.98
CA PRO A 393 -10.61 -25.56 9.65
C PRO A 393 -9.87 -24.54 8.76
N ILE A 394 -10.20 -23.27 8.93
CA ILE A 394 -9.78 -22.18 8.04
C ILE A 394 -8.27 -22.03 8.00
N SER A 395 -7.61 -22.17 9.15
CA SER A 395 -6.14 -22.18 9.26
C SER A 395 -5.45 -23.23 8.38
N GLN A 396 -6.17 -24.29 7.99
CA GLN A 396 -5.69 -25.39 7.15
C GLN A 396 -6.34 -25.40 5.75
N SER A 397 -7.17 -24.41 5.43
CA SER A 397 -7.83 -24.27 4.13
C SER A 397 -6.81 -24.08 3.01
N TYR A 398 -7.22 -24.38 1.77
CA TYR A 398 -6.35 -24.23 0.61
C TYR A 398 -5.80 -22.80 0.46
N LEU A 399 -6.66 -21.79 0.62
CA LEU A 399 -6.27 -20.38 0.52
C LEU A 399 -5.30 -19.97 1.64
N THR A 400 -5.56 -20.38 2.89
CA THR A 400 -4.64 -20.07 3.99
C THR A 400 -3.30 -20.79 3.82
N LYS A 401 -3.25 -21.99 3.26
CA LYS A 401 -1.99 -22.66 2.93
C LYS A 401 -1.19 -21.94 1.83
N LEU A 402 -1.86 -21.38 0.83
CA LEU A 402 -1.20 -20.56 -0.19
C LEU A 402 -0.53 -19.32 0.40
N TRP A 403 -1.13 -18.70 1.43
CA TRP A 403 -0.57 -17.49 2.06
C TRP A 403 0.34 -17.74 3.27
N ASN A 404 0.07 -18.76 4.09
CA ASN A 404 0.84 -19.12 5.28
C ASN A 404 1.87 -20.22 5.05
N ASN A 405 2.13 -20.62 3.79
CA ASN A 405 3.11 -21.69 3.52
C ASN A 405 4.43 -21.35 4.22
N GLU A 406 4.95 -22.27 5.04
CA GLU A 406 6.16 -22.04 5.84
C GLU A 406 7.37 -21.76 4.94
N ASN A 407 7.36 -22.30 3.72
CA ASN A 407 8.33 -21.98 2.68
C ASN A 407 8.42 -20.46 2.40
N TYR A 408 7.36 -19.69 2.63
CA TYR A 408 7.37 -18.24 2.45
C TYR A 408 7.94 -17.45 3.64
N LYS A 409 7.94 -18.02 4.86
CA LYS A 409 8.41 -17.35 6.09
C LYS A 409 9.93 -17.24 6.17
N ASP A 410 10.67 -18.19 5.58
CA ASP A 410 12.14 -18.17 5.57
C ASP A 410 12.75 -17.15 4.59
N TYR A 411 11.92 -16.43 3.81
CA TYR A 411 12.37 -15.39 2.88
C TYR A 411 12.33 -13.98 3.46
N ASP A 412 12.63 -13.81 4.75
CA ASP A 412 12.95 -12.49 5.29
C ASP A 412 14.23 -11.98 4.62
N LYS A 413 14.06 -11.18 3.57
CA LYS A 413 15.12 -10.65 2.71
C LYS A 413 16.08 -9.79 3.53
N HIS A 414 17.19 -10.37 3.98
CA HIS A 414 18.30 -9.59 4.53
C HIS A 414 19.07 -8.89 3.40
N PHE A 415 18.53 -7.76 2.93
CA PHE A 415 19.20 -6.95 1.93
C PHE A 415 20.38 -6.17 2.53
N GLN A 416 21.56 -6.32 1.92
CA GLN A 416 22.71 -5.49 2.23
C GLN A 416 22.59 -4.16 1.47
N THR A 417 22.06 -3.15 2.16
CA THR A 417 22.06 -1.77 1.67
C THR A 417 23.49 -1.28 1.44
N PHE A 418 23.65 -0.29 0.55
CA PHE A 418 24.95 0.34 0.31
C PHE A 418 25.62 0.83 1.60
N VAL A 419 24.81 1.36 2.53
CA VAL A 419 25.26 1.81 3.85
C VAL A 419 25.86 0.67 4.66
N ASN A 420 25.21 -0.50 4.70
CA ASN A 420 25.69 -1.67 5.44
C ASN A 420 27.05 -2.17 4.91
N PHE A 421 27.25 -2.14 3.60
CA PHE A 421 28.54 -2.50 2.99
C PHE A 421 29.67 -1.58 3.44
N ILE A 422 29.44 -0.26 3.40
CA ILE A 422 30.45 0.74 3.82
C ILE A 422 30.75 0.61 5.31
N SER A 423 29.71 0.41 6.13
CA SER A 423 29.79 0.36 7.59
C SER A 423 30.85 -0.62 8.11
N LYS A 424 30.99 -1.77 7.43
CA LYS A 424 31.94 -2.82 7.78
C LYS A 424 33.39 -2.36 7.68
N TYR A 425 33.74 -1.64 6.61
CA TYR A 425 35.12 -1.22 6.34
C TYR A 425 35.44 0.13 6.98
N PHE A 426 34.46 1.03 7.04
CA PHE A 426 34.63 2.40 7.54
C PHE A 426 35.20 2.43 8.96
N THR A 427 34.65 1.61 9.86
CA THR A 427 35.09 1.54 11.26
C THR A 427 36.55 1.13 11.38
N VAL A 428 36.99 0.13 10.61
CA VAL A 428 38.36 -0.39 10.65
C VAL A 428 39.35 0.64 10.11
N VAL A 429 39.03 1.24 8.96
CA VAL A 429 39.86 2.29 8.35
C VAL A 429 39.98 3.50 9.26
N LEU A 430 38.88 3.92 9.88
CA LEU A 430 38.86 5.05 10.82
C LEU A 430 39.78 4.80 12.02
N LEU A 431 39.64 3.64 12.67
CA LEU A 431 40.47 3.29 13.83
C LEU A 431 41.95 3.19 13.45
N ALA A 432 42.26 2.65 12.27
CA ALA A 432 43.63 2.59 11.78
C ALA A 432 44.22 4.00 11.59
N ILE A 433 43.49 4.93 10.96
CA ILE A 433 43.94 6.32 10.77
C ILE A 433 44.15 7.01 12.13
N ALA A 434 43.22 6.86 13.08
CA ALA A 434 43.32 7.47 14.40
C ALA A 434 44.56 6.97 15.15
N LEU A 435 44.80 5.66 15.15
CA LEU A 435 45.96 5.04 15.82
C LEU A 435 47.28 5.42 15.15
N LEU A 436 47.35 5.42 13.82
CA LEU A 436 48.56 5.81 13.09
C LEU A 436 48.91 7.29 13.33
N ALA A 437 47.91 8.18 13.33
CA ALA A 437 48.12 9.59 13.64
C ALA A 437 48.61 9.78 15.08
N ALA A 438 48.01 9.07 16.04
CA ALA A 438 48.45 9.11 17.44
C ALA A 438 49.90 8.61 17.59
N LEU A 439 50.24 7.50 16.95
CA LEU A 439 51.58 6.90 17.00
C LEU A 439 52.64 7.84 16.40
N PHE A 440 52.34 8.46 15.26
CA PHE A 440 53.25 9.40 14.60
C PHE A 440 53.65 10.56 15.53
N TRP A 441 52.67 11.22 16.16
CA TRP A 441 52.94 12.33 17.08
C TRP A 441 53.50 11.88 18.43
N ALA A 442 53.23 10.65 18.85
CA ALA A 442 53.86 10.07 20.03
C ALA A 442 55.36 9.85 19.81
N VAL A 443 55.78 9.41 18.61
CA VAL A 443 57.19 9.27 18.22
C VAL A 443 57.88 10.63 18.07
N ASP A 444 57.16 11.66 17.61
CA ASP A 444 57.64 13.05 17.55
C ASP A 444 57.82 13.71 18.95
N GLY A 445 57.42 13.03 20.03
CA GLY A 445 57.57 13.51 21.40
C GLY A 445 56.43 14.44 21.87
N SER A 446 55.40 14.65 21.06
CA SER A 446 54.27 15.55 21.36
C SER A 446 53.05 14.78 21.84
N ALA A 447 53.04 14.35 23.11
CA ALA A 447 51.93 13.58 23.70
C ALA A 447 50.56 14.29 23.63
N SER A 448 50.54 15.62 23.77
CA SER A 448 49.32 16.43 23.63
C SER A 448 48.77 16.41 22.20
N ARG A 449 49.65 16.47 21.18
CA ARG A 449 49.26 16.38 19.76
C ARG A 449 48.83 14.97 19.38
N ALA A 450 49.47 13.95 19.94
CA ALA A 450 49.05 12.55 19.74
C ALA A 450 47.62 12.32 20.21
N TRP A 451 47.30 12.78 21.42
CA TRP A 451 45.94 12.69 21.96
C TRP A 451 44.95 13.58 21.19
N GLY A 452 45.39 14.80 20.83
CA GLY A 452 44.61 15.72 20.01
C GLY A 452 44.24 15.14 18.65
N ALA A 453 45.19 14.53 17.94
CA ALA A 453 44.98 13.91 16.64
C ALA A 453 44.08 12.67 16.73
N PHE A 454 44.33 11.78 17.70
CA PHE A 454 43.50 10.59 17.92
C PHE A 454 42.03 10.96 18.11
N THR A 455 41.77 11.89 19.03
CA THR A 455 40.41 12.31 19.36
C THR A 455 39.78 13.12 18.25
N ALA A 456 40.52 14.03 17.59
CA ALA A 456 40.01 14.81 16.45
C ALA A 456 39.59 13.91 15.27
N VAL A 457 40.34 12.84 14.98
CA VAL A 457 40.01 11.88 13.92
C VAL A 457 38.69 11.16 14.23
N LEU A 458 38.50 10.70 15.47
CA LEU A 458 37.25 10.04 15.88
C LEU A 458 36.04 10.97 15.86
N ILE A 459 36.24 12.26 16.15
CA ILE A 459 35.19 13.28 16.14
C ILE A 459 34.78 13.62 14.71
N ILE A 460 35.75 13.96 13.86
CA ILE A 460 35.46 14.52 12.53
C ILE A 460 34.95 13.47 11.55
N ALA A 461 35.40 12.22 11.72
CA ALA A 461 35.01 11.13 10.85
C ALA A 461 33.64 10.55 11.19
N CYS A 462 32.80 11.23 11.99
CA CYS A 462 31.43 10.77 12.15
C CYS A 462 30.78 10.63 10.76
N PRO A 463 30.29 9.43 10.35
CA PRO A 463 29.58 9.24 9.10
C PRO A 463 28.15 9.78 9.20
N CYS A 464 27.91 10.82 9.99
CA CYS A 464 26.61 11.38 10.31
C CYS A 464 25.85 11.78 9.01
N ALA A 465 26.51 12.54 8.14
CA ALA A 465 25.92 12.96 6.87
C ALA A 465 25.71 11.77 5.90
N LEU A 466 26.62 10.79 5.93
CA LEU A 466 26.52 9.56 5.16
C LEU A 466 25.31 8.72 5.58
N ALA A 467 25.12 8.52 6.89
CA ALA A 467 24.02 7.75 7.44
C ALA A 467 22.65 8.38 7.11
N LEU A 468 22.60 9.70 6.94
CA LEU A 468 21.39 10.44 6.60
C LEU A 468 21.07 10.45 5.09
N SER A 469 22.07 10.32 4.22
CA SER A 469 21.84 10.47 2.79
C SER A 469 20.85 9.46 2.21
N SER A 470 21.00 8.17 2.53
CA SER A 470 20.13 7.11 2.02
C SER A 470 18.67 7.31 2.48
N PRO A 471 18.36 7.46 3.79
CA PRO A 471 16.98 7.66 4.22
C PRO A 471 16.35 8.91 3.60
N PHE A 472 17.05 10.04 3.52
CA PHE A 472 16.46 11.25 2.91
C PHE A 472 16.18 11.09 1.41
N THR A 473 17.10 10.51 0.64
CA THR A 473 16.87 10.25 -0.79
C THR A 473 15.72 9.27 -1.00
N LEU A 474 15.73 8.15 -0.29
CA LEU A 474 14.72 7.10 -0.48
C LEU A 474 13.35 7.53 0.06
N SER A 475 13.27 8.31 1.14
CA SER A 475 12.03 8.93 1.62
C SER A 475 11.44 9.88 0.57
N ALA A 476 12.28 10.69 -0.06
CA ALA A 476 11.83 11.58 -1.13
C ALA A 476 11.33 10.80 -2.34
N ALA A 477 12.06 9.75 -2.75
CA ALA A 477 11.67 8.88 -3.85
C ALA A 477 10.33 8.17 -3.58
N LEU A 478 10.16 7.63 -2.38
CA LEU A 478 8.91 7.01 -1.93
C LEU A 478 7.72 7.96 -2.04
N SER A 479 7.88 9.19 -1.55
CA SER A 479 6.83 10.21 -1.66
C SER A 479 6.48 10.58 -3.11
N ILE A 480 7.44 10.49 -4.04
CA ILE A 480 7.22 10.74 -5.46
C ILE A 480 6.45 9.57 -6.10
N PHE A 481 6.81 8.33 -5.75
CA PHE A 481 6.09 7.14 -6.18
C PHE A 481 4.63 7.15 -5.73
N ASP A 482 4.38 7.43 -4.44
CA ASP A 482 3.01 7.47 -3.88
C ASP A 482 2.11 8.46 -4.61
N ARG A 483 2.65 9.65 -4.94
CA ARG A 483 1.92 10.70 -5.68
C ARG A 483 1.58 10.28 -7.12
N ASN A 484 2.36 9.36 -7.68
CA ASN A 484 2.15 8.78 -9.00
C ASN A 484 1.48 7.40 -8.94
N LYS A 485 0.81 7.08 -7.83
CA LYS A 485 0.05 5.84 -7.63
C LYS A 485 0.90 4.56 -7.73
N PHE A 486 2.16 4.67 -7.37
CA PHE A 486 3.05 3.54 -7.18
C PHE A 486 3.43 3.46 -5.69
N TYR A 487 2.92 2.46 -4.99
CA TYR A 487 2.98 2.35 -3.54
C TYR A 487 4.03 1.31 -3.16
N VAL A 488 5.18 1.75 -2.68
CA VAL A 488 6.30 0.84 -2.35
C VAL A 488 6.32 0.55 -0.84
N LYS A 489 6.44 -0.73 -0.45
CA LYS A 489 6.35 -1.18 0.95
C LYS A 489 7.44 -0.58 1.84
N ASN A 490 8.67 -0.52 1.36
CA ASN A 490 9.81 -0.03 2.14
C ASN A 490 10.89 0.58 1.24
N THR A 491 11.83 1.31 1.84
CA THR A 491 12.90 1.98 1.10
C THR A 491 13.89 0.99 0.46
N ALA A 492 14.03 -0.24 0.99
CA ALA A 492 14.94 -1.24 0.44
C ALA A 492 14.45 -1.76 -0.92
N ALA A 493 13.13 -1.83 -1.15
CA ALA A 493 12.55 -2.19 -2.45
C ALA A 493 12.95 -1.21 -3.56
N ILE A 494 13.19 0.08 -3.25
CA ILE A 494 13.68 1.07 -4.22
C ILE A 494 15.15 0.75 -4.62
N GLU A 495 16.01 0.41 -3.65
CA GLU A 495 17.39 -0.02 -3.93
C GLU A 495 17.41 -1.34 -4.71
N GLN A 496 16.50 -2.28 -4.43
CA GLN A 496 16.35 -3.52 -5.18
C GLN A 496 15.91 -3.25 -6.62
N MET A 497 14.88 -2.41 -6.81
CA MET A 497 14.41 -2.00 -8.14
C MET A 497 15.53 -1.44 -9.02
N ALA A 498 16.45 -0.66 -8.44
CA ALA A 498 17.59 -0.13 -9.18
C ALA A 498 18.61 -1.18 -9.65
N ARG A 499 18.63 -2.37 -9.04
CA ARG A 499 19.54 -3.48 -9.39
C ARG A 499 18.92 -4.53 -10.31
N ILE A 500 17.61 -4.49 -10.52
CA ILE A 500 16.90 -5.44 -11.37
C ILE A 500 17.48 -5.40 -12.79
N ASP A 501 17.64 -6.59 -13.38
CA ASP A 501 18.08 -6.79 -14.76
C ASP A 501 17.08 -7.65 -15.57
N THR A 502 16.20 -8.38 -14.90
CA THR A 502 15.25 -9.32 -15.52
C THR A 502 13.83 -8.99 -15.05
N LEU A 503 12.90 -8.80 -15.98
CA LEU A 503 11.49 -8.53 -15.71
C LEU A 503 10.64 -9.71 -16.17
N VAL A 504 9.84 -10.24 -15.25
CA VAL A 504 8.93 -11.36 -15.49
C VAL A 504 7.51 -10.85 -15.27
N PHE A 505 6.69 -10.89 -16.31
CA PHE A 505 5.30 -10.45 -16.27
C PHE A 505 4.37 -11.65 -16.09
N ASP A 506 3.34 -11.49 -15.27
CA ASP A 506 2.15 -12.34 -15.34
C ASP A 506 1.23 -11.86 -16.48
N LYS A 507 0.42 -12.78 -17.03
CA LYS A 507 -0.54 -12.42 -18.09
C LYS A 507 -1.79 -11.76 -17.50
N THR A 508 -2.49 -12.49 -16.65
CA THR A 508 -3.86 -12.19 -16.23
C THR A 508 -3.87 -11.10 -15.16
N GLY A 509 -4.72 -10.09 -15.31
CA GLY A 509 -4.82 -8.97 -14.36
C GLY A 509 -3.63 -7.99 -14.39
N THR A 510 -2.57 -8.35 -15.10
CA THR A 510 -1.28 -7.65 -15.09
C THR A 510 -1.03 -6.92 -16.40
N ILE A 511 -0.75 -7.65 -17.49
CA ILE A 511 -0.68 -7.05 -18.83
C ILE A 511 -2.07 -7.03 -19.50
N SER A 512 -3.00 -7.88 -19.06
CA SER A 512 -4.41 -7.79 -19.44
C SER A 512 -5.19 -6.94 -18.43
N SER A 513 -6.20 -6.21 -18.92
CA SER A 513 -7.10 -5.44 -18.06
C SER A 513 -8.38 -6.23 -17.75
N PRO A 514 -8.78 -6.40 -16.48
CA PRO A 514 -10.07 -6.98 -16.11
C PRO A 514 -11.26 -6.08 -16.46
N LYS A 515 -11.05 -4.77 -16.70
CA LYS A 515 -12.12 -3.80 -17.00
C LYS A 515 -12.39 -3.63 -18.48
N ALA A 516 -11.42 -3.94 -19.34
CA ALA A 516 -11.52 -3.72 -20.77
C ALA A 516 -11.71 -5.07 -21.48
N THR A 517 -12.88 -5.23 -22.07
CA THR A 517 -13.26 -6.42 -22.84
C THR A 517 -13.40 -6.00 -24.30
N SER A 518 -12.61 -6.60 -25.18
CA SER A 518 -12.82 -6.49 -26.62
C SER A 518 -13.94 -7.42 -27.01
N ILE A 519 -14.92 -6.91 -27.77
CA ILE A 519 -16.07 -7.68 -28.22
C ILE A 519 -16.10 -7.71 -29.75
N TYR A 520 -16.10 -8.91 -30.29
CA TYR A 520 -16.17 -9.18 -31.73
C TYR A 520 -17.48 -9.88 -32.02
N PHE A 521 -18.11 -9.58 -33.15
CA PHE A 521 -19.33 -10.25 -33.58
C PHE A 521 -19.07 -10.99 -34.89
N GLU A 522 -19.36 -12.29 -34.89
CA GLU A 522 -19.33 -13.12 -36.08
C GLU A 522 -20.76 -13.51 -36.45
N GLY A 523 -21.20 -13.04 -37.62
CA GLY A 523 -22.55 -13.26 -38.14
C GLY A 523 -23.11 -12.02 -38.82
N SER A 524 -24.43 -11.94 -38.95
CA SER A 524 -25.12 -10.81 -39.59
C SER A 524 -26.25 -10.29 -38.71
N LEU A 525 -26.17 -9.00 -38.34
CA LEU A 525 -27.23 -8.29 -37.62
C LEU A 525 -27.75 -7.12 -38.46
N SER A 526 -29.04 -7.13 -38.77
CA SER A 526 -29.71 -5.96 -39.36
C SER A 526 -29.88 -4.84 -38.34
N ALA A 527 -30.19 -3.62 -38.80
CA ALA A 527 -30.50 -2.50 -37.91
C ALA A 527 -31.70 -2.79 -36.97
N VAL A 528 -32.63 -3.64 -37.42
CA VAL A 528 -33.77 -4.10 -36.62
C VAL A 528 -33.31 -5.09 -35.54
N ASP A 529 -32.47 -6.06 -35.91
CA ASP A 529 -31.93 -7.05 -34.97
C ASP A 529 -31.14 -6.38 -33.84
N LYS A 530 -30.37 -5.32 -34.15
CA LYS A 530 -29.64 -4.54 -33.14
C LYS A 530 -30.57 -3.89 -32.11
N LYS A 531 -31.71 -3.33 -32.54
CA LYS A 531 -32.71 -2.71 -31.64
C LYS A 531 -33.41 -3.75 -30.77
N LEU A 532 -33.71 -4.91 -31.33
CA LEU A 532 -34.31 -6.04 -30.64
C LEU A 532 -33.36 -6.60 -29.56
N LEU A 533 -32.09 -6.82 -29.91
CA LEU A 533 -31.05 -7.25 -28.98
C LEU A 533 -30.83 -6.26 -27.83
N ASN A 534 -30.74 -4.97 -28.15
CA ASN A 534 -30.58 -3.92 -27.13
C ASN A 534 -31.75 -3.93 -26.13
N ALA A 535 -32.98 -4.09 -26.62
CA ALA A 535 -34.18 -4.14 -25.79
C ALA A 535 -34.17 -5.31 -24.79
N VAL A 536 -33.55 -6.44 -25.13
CA VAL A 536 -33.40 -7.61 -24.23
C VAL A 536 -32.22 -7.41 -23.28
N CYS A 537 -31.01 -7.17 -23.81
CA CYS A 537 -29.78 -7.12 -23.02
C CYS A 537 -29.77 -6.01 -21.94
N ARG A 538 -30.46 -4.89 -22.16
CA ARG A 538 -30.51 -3.78 -21.19
C ARG A 538 -31.14 -4.15 -19.84
N ASN A 539 -31.96 -5.20 -19.80
CA ASN A 539 -32.63 -5.64 -18.56
C ASN A 539 -31.74 -6.54 -17.71
N SER A 540 -30.63 -7.06 -18.26
CA SER A 540 -29.70 -7.91 -17.53
C SER A 540 -28.60 -7.06 -16.89
N SER A 541 -28.30 -7.36 -15.63
CA SER A 541 -27.19 -6.73 -14.91
C SER A 541 -25.83 -7.37 -15.21
N HIS A 542 -25.81 -8.47 -15.97
CA HIS A 542 -24.61 -9.25 -16.28
C HIS A 542 -23.59 -8.42 -17.10
N PRO A 543 -22.28 -8.51 -16.79
CA PRO A 543 -21.24 -7.74 -17.48
C PRO A 543 -21.27 -7.91 -19.01
N LEU A 544 -21.42 -9.16 -19.49
CA LEU A 544 -21.50 -9.47 -20.92
C LEU A 544 -22.69 -8.76 -21.60
N SER A 545 -23.86 -8.74 -20.97
CA SER A 545 -25.04 -8.05 -21.50
C SER A 545 -24.81 -6.55 -21.64
N ARG A 546 -24.13 -5.94 -20.67
CA ARG A 546 -23.77 -4.51 -20.70
C ARG A 546 -22.78 -4.19 -21.82
N GLU A 547 -21.79 -5.03 -22.03
CA GLU A 547 -20.83 -4.84 -23.14
C GLU A 547 -21.49 -5.02 -24.51
N ILE A 548 -22.44 -5.96 -24.65
CA ILE A 548 -23.25 -6.08 -25.88
C ILE A 548 -24.08 -4.81 -26.11
N VAL A 549 -24.73 -4.27 -25.07
CA VAL A 549 -25.51 -3.02 -25.17
C VAL A 549 -24.62 -1.86 -25.63
N LYS A 550 -23.43 -1.71 -25.06
CA LYS A 550 -22.45 -0.70 -25.47
C LYS A 550 -22.02 -0.88 -26.92
N TRP A 551 -21.70 -2.11 -27.35
CA TRP A 551 -21.26 -2.41 -28.71
C TRP A 551 -22.34 -2.13 -29.75
N LEU A 552 -23.60 -2.47 -29.43
CA LEU A 552 -24.73 -2.21 -30.32
C LEU A 552 -24.88 -0.71 -30.58
N ASN A 553 -24.65 0.13 -29.56
CA ASN A 553 -24.72 1.59 -29.63
C ASN A 553 -26.03 2.11 -30.27
N VAL A 554 -27.17 1.50 -29.89
CA VAL A 554 -28.51 1.89 -30.37
C VAL A 554 -29.42 2.10 -29.17
N SER A 555 -30.24 3.15 -29.18
CA SER A 555 -31.32 3.33 -28.22
C SER A 555 -32.59 2.61 -28.69
N SER A 556 -33.26 1.92 -27.77
CA SER A 556 -34.46 1.13 -28.07
C SER A 556 -35.45 1.24 -26.92
N ALA A 557 -36.56 1.93 -27.14
CA ALA A 557 -37.71 1.96 -26.23
C ALA A 557 -38.75 0.88 -26.58
N ILE A 558 -38.30 -0.29 -27.03
CA ILE A 558 -39.21 -1.38 -27.39
C ILE A 558 -39.68 -2.08 -26.11
N SER A 559 -41.00 -2.29 -25.99
CA SER A 559 -41.59 -3.06 -24.91
C SER A 559 -41.28 -4.54 -25.08
N ILE A 560 -40.88 -5.17 -23.98
CA ILE A 560 -40.56 -6.59 -23.91
C ILE A 560 -41.66 -7.32 -23.14
N GLN A 561 -41.89 -8.58 -23.50
CA GLN A 561 -42.80 -9.49 -22.79
C GLN A 561 -42.04 -10.77 -22.41
N ASP A 562 -42.44 -11.40 -21.31
CA ASP A 562 -41.92 -12.71 -20.86
C ASP A 562 -40.39 -12.81 -20.73
N PHE A 563 -39.72 -11.74 -20.26
CA PHE A 563 -38.28 -11.78 -19.99
C PHE A 563 -37.96 -12.78 -18.89
N LYS A 564 -37.06 -13.72 -19.19
CA LYS A 564 -36.53 -14.71 -18.24
C LYS A 564 -35.02 -14.79 -18.39
N GLU A 565 -34.32 -14.72 -17.27
CA GLU A 565 -32.88 -14.92 -17.18
C GLU A 565 -32.62 -16.28 -16.52
N PHE A 566 -31.80 -17.11 -17.16
CA PHE A 566 -31.41 -18.44 -16.69
C PHE A 566 -29.95 -18.38 -16.25
N PRO A 567 -29.67 -18.39 -14.94
CA PRO A 567 -28.30 -18.32 -14.41
C PRO A 567 -27.38 -19.35 -15.07
N GLY A 568 -26.18 -18.91 -15.46
CA GLY A 568 -25.17 -19.76 -16.11
C GLY A 568 -25.51 -20.24 -17.53
N LYS A 569 -26.68 -19.90 -18.09
CA LYS A 569 -27.12 -20.38 -19.40
C LYS A 569 -27.33 -19.26 -20.41
N GLY A 570 -28.14 -18.26 -20.07
CA GLY A 570 -28.55 -17.20 -20.99
C GLY A 570 -29.85 -16.53 -20.60
N MET A 571 -30.41 -15.73 -21.51
CA MET A 571 -31.68 -15.03 -21.33
C MET A 571 -32.58 -15.22 -22.55
N GLN A 572 -33.89 -15.13 -22.31
CA GLN A 572 -34.89 -15.14 -23.36
C GLN A 572 -35.97 -14.07 -23.10
N ALA A 573 -36.53 -13.53 -24.17
CA ALA A 573 -37.67 -12.63 -24.10
C ALA A 573 -38.44 -12.64 -25.43
N ASN A 574 -39.71 -12.22 -25.38
CA ASN A 574 -40.49 -11.93 -26.57
C ASN A 574 -40.49 -10.43 -26.85
N VAL A 575 -40.08 -10.06 -28.06
CA VAL A 575 -40.01 -8.66 -28.50
C VAL A 575 -40.67 -8.54 -29.86
N SER A 576 -41.73 -7.73 -29.95
CA SER A 576 -42.50 -7.55 -31.20
C SER A 576 -42.97 -8.86 -31.85
N GLY A 577 -43.36 -9.85 -31.04
CA GLY A 577 -43.85 -11.16 -31.50
C GLY A 577 -42.75 -12.14 -31.95
N LYS A 578 -41.47 -11.82 -31.74
CA LYS A 578 -40.33 -12.72 -32.01
C LYS A 578 -39.69 -13.18 -30.69
N GLU A 579 -39.45 -14.48 -30.59
CA GLU A 579 -38.68 -15.07 -29.49
C GLU A 579 -37.19 -14.75 -29.70
N ILE A 580 -36.55 -14.13 -28.71
CA ILE A 580 -35.12 -13.83 -28.74
C ILE A 580 -34.44 -14.65 -27.65
N LYS A 581 -33.39 -15.39 -28.01
CA LYS A 581 -32.52 -16.13 -27.08
C LYS A 581 -31.08 -15.68 -27.21
N ILE A 582 -30.45 -15.41 -26.08
CA ILE A 582 -29.07 -14.92 -25.98
C ILE A 582 -28.38 -15.75 -24.90
N GLY A 583 -27.33 -16.50 -25.23
CA GLY A 583 -26.68 -17.36 -24.24
C GLY A 583 -25.67 -18.36 -24.81
N SER A 584 -25.37 -19.38 -24.00
CA SER A 584 -24.44 -20.46 -24.35
C SER A 584 -24.96 -21.34 -25.50
N ALA A 585 -24.06 -22.07 -26.16
CA ALA A 585 -24.41 -23.02 -27.22
C ALA A 585 -25.45 -24.06 -26.74
N ASN A 586 -25.25 -24.60 -25.53
CA ASN A 586 -26.17 -25.54 -24.90
C ASN A 586 -27.55 -24.92 -24.66
N PHE A 587 -27.64 -23.65 -24.26
CA PHE A 587 -28.92 -22.97 -24.05
C PHE A 587 -29.73 -22.81 -25.35
N LEU A 588 -29.03 -22.61 -26.47
CA LEU A 588 -29.65 -22.45 -27.79
C LEU A 588 -29.80 -23.77 -28.56
N ASN A 589 -29.42 -24.92 -27.95
CA ASN A 589 -29.34 -26.23 -28.61
C ASN A 589 -28.51 -26.22 -29.90
N ILE A 590 -27.45 -25.42 -29.90
CA ILE A 590 -26.45 -25.39 -30.96
C ILE A 590 -25.44 -26.49 -30.58
N GLY A 591 -25.11 -27.39 -31.50
CA GLY A 591 -24.11 -28.43 -31.26
C GLY A 591 -22.77 -27.85 -30.79
N ASN A 592 -21.85 -28.69 -30.31
CA ASN A 592 -20.52 -28.25 -29.84
C ASN A 592 -19.73 -27.59 -30.98
N ILE A 593 -19.87 -26.28 -31.14
CA ILE A 593 -18.99 -25.45 -31.95
C ILE A 593 -17.75 -25.23 -31.09
N LYS A 594 -16.59 -25.67 -31.57
CA LYS A 594 -15.31 -25.26 -30.97
C LYS A 594 -15.15 -23.76 -31.22
N THR A 595 -15.41 -22.97 -30.20
CA THR A 595 -15.16 -21.53 -30.22
C THR A 595 -14.04 -21.19 -29.25
N ASP A 596 -13.12 -20.35 -29.68
CA ASP A 596 -12.10 -19.81 -28.79
C ASP A 596 -12.74 -18.73 -27.89
N GLY A 597 -12.93 -19.03 -26.60
CA GLY A 597 -13.32 -18.05 -25.57
C GLY A 597 -14.76 -18.04 -25.10
N SER A 598 -15.09 -17.01 -24.28
CA SER A 598 -16.45 -16.77 -23.81
C SER A 598 -17.29 -16.25 -24.97
N VAL A 599 -18.12 -17.14 -25.50
CA VAL A 599 -18.99 -16.87 -26.64
C VAL A 599 -20.45 -16.80 -26.23
N VAL A 600 -21.14 -15.77 -26.72
CA VAL A 600 -22.57 -15.56 -26.51
C VAL A 600 -23.29 -15.65 -27.84
N PHE A 601 -24.07 -16.73 -28.04
CA PHE A 601 -24.84 -16.96 -29.26
C PHE A 601 -26.15 -16.19 -29.23
N ILE A 602 -26.60 -15.79 -30.42
CA ILE A 602 -27.83 -15.00 -30.61
C ILE A 602 -28.75 -15.71 -31.58
N ARG A 603 -29.99 -15.94 -31.15
CA ARG A 603 -31.09 -16.41 -32.00
C ARG A 603 -32.28 -15.46 -31.92
N ILE A 604 -32.81 -15.09 -33.09
CA ILE A 604 -34.00 -14.25 -33.23
C ILE A 604 -35.02 -15.03 -34.06
N GLY A 605 -36.14 -15.42 -33.44
CA GLY A 605 -37.07 -16.39 -34.01
C GLY A 605 -36.41 -17.76 -34.14
N GLU A 606 -36.45 -18.34 -35.34
CA GLU A 606 -35.79 -19.61 -35.67
C GLU A 606 -34.37 -19.43 -36.21
N GLU A 607 -33.94 -18.19 -36.48
CA GLU A 607 -32.69 -17.91 -37.17
C GLU A 607 -31.54 -17.63 -36.18
N LEU A 608 -30.44 -18.38 -36.31
CA LEU A 608 -29.19 -18.09 -35.61
C LEU A 608 -28.49 -16.92 -36.31
N LYS A 609 -28.40 -15.77 -35.63
CA LYS A 609 -27.83 -14.55 -36.22
C LYS A 609 -26.31 -14.49 -36.15
N GLY A 610 -25.72 -15.23 -35.22
CA GLY A 610 -24.29 -15.23 -34.98
C GLY A 610 -23.96 -15.32 -33.50
N TYR A 611 -22.73 -14.94 -33.15
CA TYR A 611 -22.26 -14.91 -31.78
C TYR A 611 -21.31 -13.75 -31.50
N PHE A 612 -21.29 -13.32 -30.25
CA PHE A 612 -20.28 -12.41 -29.73
C PHE A 612 -19.14 -13.20 -29.08
N THR A 613 -17.92 -12.90 -29.47
CA THR A 613 -16.71 -13.35 -28.79
C THR A 613 -16.20 -12.22 -27.91
N MET A 614 -16.08 -12.48 -26.61
CA MET A 614 -15.57 -11.52 -25.64
C MET A 614 -14.19 -11.96 -25.17
N GLU A 615 -13.23 -11.05 -25.29
CA GLU A 615 -11.84 -11.28 -24.92
C GLU A 615 -11.34 -10.19 -23.99
N GLN A 616 -10.48 -10.58 -23.06
CA GLN A 616 -9.78 -9.63 -22.21
C GLN A 616 -8.79 -8.84 -23.07
N SER A 617 -8.85 -7.50 -23.02
CA SER A 617 -7.90 -6.69 -23.78
C SER A 617 -6.60 -6.49 -23.01
N TRP A 618 -5.54 -6.19 -23.75
CA TRP A 618 -4.28 -5.72 -23.17
C TRP A 618 -4.49 -4.35 -22.52
N ARG A 619 -3.68 -4.04 -21.50
CA ARG A 619 -3.61 -2.69 -20.92
C ARG A 619 -3.09 -1.70 -21.94
N ASP A 620 -3.63 -0.49 -21.90
CA ASP A 620 -3.18 0.61 -22.74
C ASP A 620 -1.69 0.89 -22.49
N GLY A 621 -0.93 1.04 -23.57
CA GLY A 621 0.51 1.32 -23.51
C GLY A 621 1.41 0.10 -23.31
N LEU A 622 0.89 -1.14 -23.29
CA LEU A 622 1.70 -2.36 -23.14
C LEU A 622 2.84 -2.44 -24.17
N SER A 623 2.55 -2.22 -25.46
CA SER A 623 3.58 -2.31 -26.50
C SER A 623 4.70 -1.30 -26.27
N ALA A 624 4.37 -0.03 -25.99
CA ALA A 624 5.36 1.00 -25.71
C ALA A 624 6.20 0.68 -24.46
N LEU A 625 5.56 0.17 -23.40
CA LEU A 625 6.23 -0.24 -22.17
C LEU A 625 7.26 -1.36 -22.43
N ILE A 626 6.90 -2.37 -23.22
CA ILE A 626 7.81 -3.46 -23.57
C ILE A 626 8.95 -2.94 -24.47
N GLU A 627 8.68 -2.00 -25.37
CA GLU A 627 9.71 -1.36 -26.19
C GLU A 627 10.72 -0.55 -25.38
N ASP A 628 10.29 0.14 -24.34
CA ASP A 628 11.19 0.88 -23.45
C ASP A 628 12.03 -0.08 -22.60
N PHE A 629 11.42 -1.17 -22.12
CA PHE A 629 12.12 -2.12 -21.26
C PHE A 629 13.10 -3.04 -22.00
N LYS A 630 12.83 -3.43 -23.26
CA LYS A 630 13.67 -4.38 -24.02
C LYS A 630 15.11 -3.89 -24.23
N VAL A 631 15.36 -2.60 -24.05
CA VAL A 631 16.69 -1.98 -24.22
C VAL A 631 17.60 -2.29 -23.02
N GLU A 632 17.05 -2.31 -21.80
CA GLU A 632 17.84 -2.42 -20.56
C GLU A 632 17.60 -3.71 -19.78
N TYR A 633 16.52 -4.44 -20.05
CA TYR A 633 16.10 -5.60 -19.24
C TYR A 633 15.83 -6.84 -20.10
N ASP A 634 16.07 -8.01 -19.52
CA ASP A 634 15.65 -9.30 -20.08
C ASP A 634 14.17 -9.53 -19.74
N LEU A 635 13.32 -9.74 -20.75
CA LEU A 635 11.86 -9.74 -20.58
C LEU A 635 11.29 -11.13 -20.77
N HIS A 636 10.45 -11.57 -19.83
CA HIS A 636 9.77 -12.87 -19.88
C HIS A 636 8.30 -12.74 -19.48
N LEU A 637 7.48 -13.70 -19.92
CA LEU A 637 6.08 -13.81 -19.55
C LEU A 637 5.81 -15.19 -18.98
N ILE A 638 5.11 -15.25 -17.86
CA ILE A 638 4.65 -16.49 -17.23
C ILE A 638 3.14 -16.39 -17.02
N SER A 639 2.40 -17.42 -17.38
CA SER A 639 0.94 -17.43 -17.29
C SER A 639 0.45 -18.79 -16.82
N GLY A 640 -0.57 -18.77 -15.94
CA GLY A 640 -1.35 -19.97 -15.61
C GLY A 640 -2.38 -20.31 -16.69
N ASP A 641 -2.81 -19.30 -17.46
CA ASP A 641 -3.71 -19.47 -18.58
C ASP A 641 -2.99 -20.08 -19.80
N ASN A 642 -3.78 -20.60 -20.73
CA ASN A 642 -3.32 -21.20 -21.98
C ASN A 642 -2.59 -20.19 -22.90
N ASP A 643 -1.96 -20.74 -23.93
CA ASP A 643 -1.18 -20.06 -24.96
C ASP A 643 -2.03 -19.31 -26.00
N ARG A 644 -3.29 -19.04 -25.69
CA ARG A 644 -4.14 -18.25 -26.57
C ARG A 644 -3.54 -16.86 -26.79
N ARG A 645 -3.54 -16.44 -28.06
CA ARG A 645 -2.95 -15.18 -28.56
C ARG A 645 -1.42 -15.11 -28.39
N LEU A 646 -0.76 -16.27 -28.36
CA LEU A 646 0.71 -16.35 -28.42
C LEU A 646 1.27 -15.58 -29.63
N ASP A 647 0.59 -15.62 -30.77
CA ASP A 647 0.94 -14.86 -31.98
C ASP A 647 1.01 -13.35 -31.71
N ALA A 648 0.04 -12.79 -30.99
CA ALA A 648 0.03 -11.38 -30.62
C ALA A 648 1.13 -11.05 -29.60
N LEU A 649 1.37 -11.94 -28.63
CA LEU A 649 2.42 -11.75 -27.62
C LEU A 649 3.83 -11.84 -28.21
N GLN A 650 4.05 -12.72 -29.19
CA GLN A 650 5.31 -12.83 -29.93
C GLN A 650 5.64 -11.58 -30.76
N LEU A 651 4.64 -10.78 -31.13
CA LEU A 651 4.84 -9.49 -31.80
C LEU A 651 5.19 -8.37 -30.81
N ILE A 652 4.82 -8.52 -29.54
CA ILE A 652 5.04 -7.51 -28.50
C ILE A 652 6.37 -7.77 -27.77
N PHE A 653 6.60 -9.00 -27.34
CA PHE A 653 7.79 -9.42 -26.60
C PHE A 653 8.97 -9.70 -27.53
N PRO A 654 10.22 -9.49 -27.07
CA PRO A 654 11.40 -9.77 -27.88
C PRO A 654 11.55 -11.27 -28.14
N SER A 655 12.20 -11.64 -29.24
CA SER A 655 12.27 -13.04 -29.70
C SER A 655 13.05 -13.99 -28.78
N ASN A 656 13.91 -13.46 -27.90
CA ASN A 656 14.62 -14.20 -26.86
C ASN A 656 13.79 -14.37 -25.57
N ALA A 657 12.62 -13.74 -25.48
CA ALA A 657 11.74 -13.84 -24.32
C ALA A 657 11.22 -15.28 -24.16
N SER A 658 11.23 -15.76 -22.92
CA SER A 658 10.53 -17.01 -22.58
C SER A 658 9.08 -16.69 -22.27
N LEU A 659 8.16 -17.21 -23.10
CA LEU A 659 6.72 -17.09 -22.91
C LEU A 659 6.18 -18.44 -22.43
N LEU A 660 5.94 -18.57 -21.12
CA LEU A 660 5.51 -19.82 -20.49
C LEU A 660 4.02 -19.76 -20.14
N PHE A 661 3.27 -20.80 -20.51
CA PHE A 661 1.81 -20.90 -20.31
C PHE A 661 1.46 -22.18 -19.54
N ASN A 662 0.23 -22.27 -19.05
CA ASN A 662 -0.26 -23.40 -18.24
C ASN A 662 0.59 -23.68 -16.99
N GLN A 663 1.15 -22.63 -16.37
CA GLN A 663 2.03 -22.74 -15.21
C GLN A 663 1.25 -22.66 -13.89
N SER A 664 1.40 -23.66 -13.04
CA SER A 664 0.90 -23.65 -11.66
C SER A 664 1.65 -22.62 -10.79
N PRO A 665 1.06 -22.16 -9.67
CA PRO A 665 1.73 -21.21 -8.77
C PRO A 665 3.12 -21.64 -8.30
N MET A 666 3.35 -22.94 -8.10
CA MET A 666 4.66 -23.50 -7.72
C MET A 666 5.66 -23.43 -8.89
N GLU A 667 5.23 -23.75 -10.11
CA GLU A 667 6.11 -23.67 -11.29
C GLU A 667 6.49 -22.22 -11.61
N LYS A 668 5.59 -21.25 -11.38
CA LYS A 668 5.95 -19.81 -11.46
C LYS A 668 7.08 -19.48 -10.50
N LEU A 669 6.99 -19.93 -9.25
CA LEU A 669 8.01 -19.71 -8.22
C LEU A 669 9.35 -20.37 -8.60
N GLU A 670 9.32 -21.63 -9.04
CA GLU A 670 10.52 -22.35 -9.49
C GLU A 670 11.20 -21.63 -10.66
N THR A 671 10.43 -21.08 -11.59
CA THR A 671 10.96 -20.31 -12.71
C THR A 671 11.70 -19.06 -12.24
N ILE A 672 11.13 -18.31 -11.29
CA ILE A 672 11.82 -17.17 -10.65
C ILE A 672 13.13 -17.62 -9.98
N GLN A 673 13.10 -18.75 -9.27
CA GLN A 673 14.28 -19.31 -8.63
C GLN A 673 15.37 -19.71 -9.64
N ASN A 674 14.99 -20.26 -10.80
CA ASN A 674 15.94 -20.63 -11.84
C ASN A 674 16.68 -19.40 -12.41
N PHE A 675 15.98 -18.29 -12.62
CA PHE A 675 16.61 -17.03 -13.01
C PHE A 675 17.58 -16.51 -11.94
N GLN A 676 17.20 -16.58 -10.66
CA GLN A 676 18.06 -16.18 -9.55
C GLN A 676 19.32 -17.06 -9.42
N VAL A 677 19.19 -18.38 -9.60
CA VAL A 677 20.33 -19.32 -9.61
C VAL A 677 21.28 -19.04 -10.77
N ALA A 678 20.75 -18.55 -11.91
CA ALA A 678 21.56 -18.07 -13.03
C ALA A 678 22.25 -16.71 -12.75
N GLY A 679 22.13 -16.16 -11.54
CA GLY A 679 22.77 -14.93 -11.12
C GLY A 679 22.05 -13.64 -11.56
N ARG A 680 20.79 -13.74 -11.99
CA ARG A 680 19.97 -12.59 -12.39
C ARG A 680 19.28 -11.95 -11.18
N HIS A 681 19.03 -10.65 -11.26
CA HIS A 681 18.18 -9.92 -10.33
C HIS A 681 16.79 -9.74 -10.92
N VAL A 682 15.82 -10.46 -10.34
CA VAL A 682 14.53 -10.72 -10.97
C VAL A 682 13.43 -9.90 -10.32
N CYS A 683 12.68 -9.15 -11.15
CA CYS A 683 11.42 -8.54 -10.74
C CYS A 683 10.26 -9.36 -11.29
N MET A 684 9.38 -9.82 -10.41
CA MET A 684 8.09 -10.39 -10.80
C MET A 684 7.03 -9.28 -10.76
N ILE A 685 6.24 -9.17 -11.82
CA ILE A 685 5.15 -8.23 -11.94
C ILE A 685 3.88 -9.05 -12.17
N GLY A 686 2.91 -8.96 -11.27
CA GLY A 686 1.65 -9.68 -11.46
C GLY A 686 0.47 -9.08 -10.69
N ASP A 687 -0.63 -9.82 -10.49
CA ASP A 687 -1.85 -9.28 -9.87
C ASP A 687 -1.84 -9.38 -8.33
N GLY A 688 -0.93 -10.17 -7.79
CA GLY A 688 -0.75 -10.39 -6.37
C GLY A 688 -1.63 -11.50 -5.77
N LEU A 689 -2.58 -12.06 -6.50
CA LEU A 689 -3.45 -13.11 -5.97
C LEU A 689 -2.88 -14.48 -6.30
N ASN A 690 -2.65 -14.72 -7.59
CA ASN A 690 -2.24 -16.02 -8.12
C ASN A 690 -0.73 -16.27 -8.03
N ASP A 691 0.02 -15.19 -7.95
CA ASP A 691 1.46 -15.14 -8.09
C ASP A 691 2.14 -14.64 -6.80
N ALA A 692 1.40 -14.54 -5.69
CA ALA A 692 1.91 -14.10 -4.39
C ALA A 692 3.20 -14.83 -3.98
N GLY A 693 3.31 -16.12 -4.26
CA GLY A 693 4.51 -16.91 -4.00
C GLY A 693 5.70 -16.53 -4.90
N ALA A 694 5.45 -16.31 -6.19
CA ALA A 694 6.47 -15.87 -7.15
C ALA A 694 6.92 -14.43 -6.87
N LEU A 695 5.99 -13.52 -6.56
CA LEU A 695 6.26 -12.13 -6.15
C LEU A 695 7.16 -12.07 -4.91
N ARG A 696 6.86 -12.90 -3.90
CA ARG A 696 7.63 -12.95 -2.65
C ARG A 696 9.02 -13.56 -2.86
N LYS A 697 9.14 -14.52 -3.78
CA LYS A 697 10.41 -15.17 -4.12
C LYS A 697 11.34 -14.29 -4.95
N ALA A 698 10.79 -13.48 -5.86
CA ALA A 698 11.54 -12.55 -6.69
C ALA A 698 12.37 -11.57 -5.85
N ASP A 699 13.44 -11.00 -6.41
CA ASP A 699 14.21 -9.96 -5.74
C ASP A 699 13.32 -8.73 -5.46
N LEU A 700 12.41 -8.43 -6.37
CA LEU A 700 11.35 -7.44 -6.23
C LEU A 700 10.01 -7.98 -6.75
N GLY A 701 8.95 -7.92 -5.94
CA GLY A 701 7.58 -8.25 -6.36
C GLY A 701 6.70 -7.01 -6.51
N ILE A 702 6.16 -6.76 -7.70
CA ILE A 702 5.22 -5.65 -7.97
C ILE A 702 3.83 -6.22 -8.29
N ALA A 703 2.82 -5.86 -7.48
CA ALA A 703 1.43 -6.17 -7.77
C ALA A 703 0.76 -5.03 -8.55
N VAL A 704 0.17 -5.30 -9.71
CA VAL A 704 -0.62 -4.35 -10.50
C VAL A 704 -2.10 -4.54 -10.15
N SER A 705 -2.78 -3.47 -9.72
CA SER A 705 -4.18 -3.56 -9.30
C SER A 705 -5.03 -2.40 -9.83
N ASP A 706 -6.23 -2.73 -10.31
CA ASP A 706 -7.25 -1.77 -10.75
C ASP A 706 -8.28 -1.42 -9.66
N ASP A 707 -8.26 -2.17 -8.55
CA ASP A 707 -9.01 -1.87 -7.34
C ASP A 707 -8.04 -1.89 -6.17
N ILE A 708 -7.69 -0.69 -5.70
CA ILE A 708 -6.79 -0.49 -4.57
C ILE A 708 -7.23 -1.36 -3.39
N ASN A 709 -8.51 -1.75 -3.25
CA ASN A 709 -8.96 -2.60 -2.15
C ASN A 709 -8.53 -4.08 -2.21
N ASN A 710 -8.17 -4.60 -3.40
CA ASN A 710 -7.58 -5.92 -3.58
C ASN A 710 -6.05 -5.78 -3.42
N PHE A 711 -5.60 -5.86 -2.17
CA PHE A 711 -4.20 -5.75 -1.76
C PHE A 711 -3.55 -7.13 -1.54
N SER A 712 -2.51 -7.46 -2.30
CA SER A 712 -1.79 -8.72 -2.08
C SER A 712 -0.78 -8.65 -0.92
N PRO A 713 -0.79 -9.62 0.01
CA PRO A 713 0.21 -9.70 1.08
C PRO A 713 1.63 -10.09 0.59
N GLY A 714 1.78 -10.54 -0.66
CA GLY A 714 3.02 -11.14 -1.18
C GLY A 714 3.96 -10.20 -1.93
N CYS A 715 3.65 -8.91 -2.04
CA CYS A 715 4.39 -7.97 -2.88
C CYS A 715 5.24 -6.95 -2.09
N ASP A 716 6.29 -6.44 -2.74
CA ASP A 716 7.16 -5.37 -2.25
C ASP A 716 6.64 -3.99 -2.68
N ALA A 717 5.85 -3.91 -3.75
CA ALA A 717 5.22 -2.68 -4.22
C ALA A 717 3.89 -2.96 -4.94
N ILE A 718 3.04 -1.95 -5.01
CA ILE A 718 1.73 -1.99 -5.67
C ILE A 718 1.64 -0.85 -6.67
N LEU A 719 1.28 -1.17 -7.90
CA LEU A 719 1.06 -0.21 -8.97
C LEU A 719 -0.43 -0.13 -9.30
N ASP A 720 -0.99 1.08 -9.24
CA ASP A 720 -2.33 1.31 -9.77
C ASP A 720 -2.31 1.11 -11.29
N GLY A 721 -3.29 0.35 -11.80
CA GLY A 721 -3.42 0.03 -13.21
C GLY A 721 -3.45 1.25 -14.14
N GLU A 722 -3.90 2.42 -13.67
CA GLU A 722 -3.86 3.68 -14.44
C GLU A 722 -2.44 4.19 -14.66
N SER A 723 -1.49 3.80 -13.82
CA SER A 723 -0.07 4.20 -13.89
C SER A 723 0.82 3.13 -14.51
N PHE A 724 0.22 2.07 -15.08
CA PHE A 724 0.95 0.98 -15.76
C PHE A 724 1.97 1.47 -16.78
N SER A 725 1.60 2.45 -17.62
CA SER A 725 2.48 3.02 -18.65
C SER A 725 3.68 3.79 -18.11
N LYS A 726 3.67 4.21 -16.83
CA LYS A 726 4.78 4.93 -16.17
C LYS A 726 5.84 3.99 -15.59
N MET A 727 5.65 2.68 -15.68
CA MET A 727 6.56 1.71 -15.07
C MET A 727 8.03 1.90 -15.50
N PRO A 728 8.36 2.13 -16.79
CA PRO A 728 9.75 2.40 -17.19
C PRO A 728 10.37 3.61 -16.46
N ASP A 729 9.59 4.68 -16.26
CA ASP A 729 10.04 5.87 -15.54
C ASP A 729 10.32 5.59 -14.06
N PHE A 730 9.52 4.73 -13.40
CA PHE A 730 9.78 4.33 -12.01
C PHE A 730 11.09 3.55 -11.86
N PHE A 731 11.35 2.59 -12.75
CA PHE A 731 12.60 1.83 -12.74
C PHE A 731 13.82 2.72 -13.01
N ALA A 732 13.72 3.61 -14.00
CA ALA A 732 14.78 4.56 -14.30
C ALA A 732 15.02 5.55 -13.15
N PHE A 733 13.95 6.02 -12.50
CA PHE A 733 14.05 6.91 -11.35
C PHE A 733 14.65 6.21 -10.12
N SER A 734 14.38 4.92 -9.90
CA SER A 734 15.06 4.15 -8.86
C SER A 734 16.58 4.11 -9.06
N LYS A 735 17.04 3.92 -10.31
CA LYS A 735 18.48 4.01 -10.66
C LYS A 735 19.03 5.43 -10.41
N ASP A 736 18.27 6.46 -10.77
CA ASP A 736 18.63 7.86 -10.51
C ASP A 736 18.70 8.16 -8.99
N ALA A 737 17.80 7.62 -8.18
CA ALA A 737 17.82 7.77 -6.72
C ALA A 737 19.07 7.12 -6.10
N VAL A 738 19.42 5.89 -6.51
CA VAL A 738 20.67 5.23 -6.09
C VAL A 738 21.90 6.03 -6.54
N LYS A 739 21.86 6.61 -7.75
CA LYS A 739 22.92 7.50 -8.22
C LYS A 739 23.07 8.74 -7.34
N VAL A 740 21.98 9.34 -6.88
CA VAL A 740 22.02 10.46 -5.91
C VAL A 740 22.69 10.03 -4.60
N ILE A 741 22.41 8.81 -4.10
CA ILE A 741 23.07 8.25 -2.91
C ILE A 741 24.59 8.08 -3.12
N HIS A 742 25.02 7.63 -4.31
CA HIS A 742 26.44 7.54 -4.62
C HIS A 742 27.12 8.91 -4.75
N MET A 743 26.42 9.90 -5.34
CA MET A 743 26.95 11.26 -5.47
C MET A 743 27.09 11.94 -4.09
N SER A 744 26.08 11.82 -3.23
CA SER A 744 26.12 12.35 -1.88
C SER A 744 27.18 11.65 -1.02
N PHE A 745 27.41 10.35 -1.21
CA PHE A 745 28.54 9.64 -0.63
C PHE A 745 29.87 10.31 -1.02
N GLY A 746 30.06 10.58 -2.31
CA GLY A 746 31.25 11.28 -2.81
C GLY A 746 31.46 12.65 -2.18
N ILE A 747 30.38 13.43 -2.02
CA ILE A 747 30.41 14.75 -1.35
C ILE A 747 30.76 14.58 0.14
N SER A 748 30.14 13.63 0.83
CA SER A 748 30.40 13.38 2.26
C SER A 748 31.84 12.92 2.49
N LEU A 749 32.38 12.08 1.60
CA LEU A 749 33.76 11.63 1.67
C LEU A 749 34.73 12.80 1.50
N LEU A 750 34.45 13.74 0.59
CA LEU A 750 35.28 14.93 0.40
C LEU A 750 35.36 15.79 1.68
N TYR A 751 34.22 16.05 2.32
CA TYR A 751 34.18 16.76 3.62
C TYR A 751 35.01 16.03 4.68
N ASN A 752 34.88 14.71 4.77
CA ASN A 752 35.63 13.90 5.73
C ASN A 752 37.12 13.90 5.43
N VAL A 753 37.55 13.84 4.17
CA VAL A 753 38.97 13.91 3.79
C VAL A 753 39.57 15.26 4.17
N ILE A 754 38.87 16.36 3.90
CA ILE A 754 39.29 17.70 4.31
C ILE A 754 39.39 17.77 5.84
N GLY A 755 38.35 17.34 6.56
CA GLY A 755 38.34 17.32 8.02
C GLY A 755 39.45 16.46 8.62
N LEU A 756 39.67 15.26 8.08
CA LEU A 756 40.73 14.35 8.49
C LEU A 756 42.12 14.94 8.27
N SER A 757 42.33 15.70 7.19
CA SER A 757 43.63 16.34 6.93
C SER A 757 44.05 17.29 8.07
N PHE A 758 43.11 18.04 8.65
CA PHE A 758 43.35 18.89 9.82
C PHE A 758 43.42 18.10 11.12
N ALA A 759 42.60 17.05 11.26
CA ALA A 759 42.59 16.20 12.44
C ALA A 759 43.92 15.46 12.64
N VAL A 760 44.46 14.86 11.57
CA VAL A 760 45.74 14.14 11.62
C VAL A 760 46.91 15.07 11.95
N GLN A 761 46.84 16.35 11.59
CA GLN A 761 47.85 17.35 11.96
C GLN A 761 47.79 17.77 13.44
N GLY A 762 46.71 17.44 14.16
CA GLY A 762 46.53 17.83 15.56
C GLY A 762 46.27 19.33 15.78
N ILE A 763 45.89 20.06 14.72
CA ILE A 763 45.66 21.53 14.74
C ILE A 763 44.15 21.86 14.85
N MET A 764 43.28 20.83 14.87
CA MET A 764 41.83 21.02 14.85
C MET A 764 41.32 21.73 16.11
N SER A 765 40.72 22.90 15.93
CA SER A 765 40.05 23.64 17.00
C SER A 765 38.58 23.21 17.15
N PRO A 766 37.97 23.34 18.36
CA PRO A 766 36.54 23.07 18.57
C PRO A 766 35.63 23.85 17.61
N LEU A 767 35.97 25.13 17.36
CA LEU A 767 35.23 26.00 16.45
C LEU A 767 35.18 25.46 15.02
N PHE A 768 36.28 24.90 14.52
CA PHE A 768 36.32 24.34 13.16
C PHE A 768 35.41 23.11 13.04
N ALA A 769 35.42 22.23 14.05
CA ALA A 769 34.53 21.07 14.09
C ALA A 769 33.06 21.47 14.21
N ALA A 770 32.76 22.46 15.05
CA ALA A 770 31.40 23.00 15.27
C ALA A 770 30.80 23.62 14.00
N ILE A 771 31.61 24.17 13.09
CA ILE A 771 31.15 24.73 11.81
C ILE A 771 31.08 23.68 10.71
N LEU A 772 32.10 22.82 10.59
CA LEU A 772 32.21 21.87 9.48
C LEU A 772 31.10 20.80 9.51
N MET A 773 30.76 20.28 10.69
CA MET A 773 29.79 19.18 10.81
C MET A 773 28.35 19.60 10.43
N PRO A 774 27.81 20.75 10.91
CA PRO A 774 26.51 21.23 10.45
C PRO A 774 26.48 21.57 8.97
N ILE A 775 27.54 22.22 8.43
CA ILE A 775 27.61 22.55 7.00
C ILE A 775 27.58 21.29 6.14
N SER A 776 28.36 20.27 6.51
CA SER A 776 28.36 18.99 5.80
C SER A 776 26.96 18.35 5.80
N THR A 777 26.32 18.31 6.97
CA THR A 777 24.98 17.73 7.13
C THR A 777 23.92 18.46 6.31
N VAL A 778 23.87 19.80 6.42
CA VAL A 778 22.94 20.64 5.65
C VAL A 778 23.19 20.50 4.15
N THR A 779 24.46 20.52 3.72
CA THR A 779 24.82 20.35 2.31
C THR A 779 24.31 19.03 1.76
N ILE A 780 24.53 17.92 2.47
CA ILE A 780 24.08 16.60 2.03
C ILE A 780 22.56 16.53 1.97
N ILE A 781 21.85 16.97 3.02
CA ILE A 781 20.38 16.93 3.06
C ILE A 781 19.77 17.79 1.93
N SER A 782 20.27 19.00 1.74
CA SER A 782 19.83 19.89 0.67
C SER A 782 20.11 19.30 -0.71
N PHE A 783 21.32 18.77 -0.91
CA PHE A 783 21.71 18.13 -2.17
C PHE A 783 20.82 16.93 -2.48
N THR A 784 20.65 15.98 -1.55
CA THR A 784 19.83 14.78 -1.75
C THR A 784 18.38 15.14 -2.05
N SER A 785 17.82 16.11 -1.32
CA SER A 785 16.43 16.54 -1.49
C SER A 785 16.18 17.22 -2.84
N LEU A 786 17.07 18.15 -3.24
CA LEU A 786 16.94 18.88 -4.50
C LEU A 786 17.21 18.00 -5.71
N MET A 787 18.27 17.19 -5.68
CA MET A 787 18.64 16.33 -6.79
C MET A 787 17.60 15.24 -7.04
N THR A 788 17.06 14.63 -5.99
CA THR A 788 16.00 13.61 -6.12
C THR A 788 14.77 14.21 -6.81
N ARG A 789 14.32 15.40 -6.40
CA ARG A 789 13.19 16.10 -7.05
C ARG A 789 13.50 16.54 -8.48
N TRP A 790 14.74 16.92 -8.76
CA TRP A 790 15.16 17.28 -10.11
C TRP A 790 15.10 16.08 -11.07
N TYR A 791 15.61 14.92 -10.65
CA TYR A 791 15.50 13.68 -11.42
C TYR A 791 14.04 13.27 -11.65
N ALA A 792 13.19 13.38 -10.62
CA ALA A 792 11.75 13.10 -10.76
C ALA A 792 11.09 13.98 -11.84
N LYS A 793 11.34 15.30 -11.77
CA LYS A 793 10.82 16.24 -12.78
C LYS A 793 11.30 15.91 -14.19
N ARG A 794 12.55 15.46 -14.35
CA ARG A 794 13.11 15.05 -15.66
C ARG A 794 12.39 13.80 -16.22
N ARG A 795 11.93 12.91 -15.34
CA ARG A 795 11.17 11.69 -15.67
C ARG A 795 9.65 11.90 -15.70
N LYS A 796 9.18 13.15 -15.55
CA LYS A 796 7.73 13.50 -15.48
C LYS A 796 6.99 12.78 -14.33
N LEU A 797 7.69 12.54 -13.23
CA LEU A 797 7.17 12.01 -11.96
C LEU A 797 7.03 13.13 -10.91
#